data_AF-A0A7C6MFA5-F1
#
_entry.id   AF-A0A7C6MFA5-F1
#
_cell.length_a   1.000
_cell.length_b   1.000
_cell.length_c   1.000
_cell.angle_alpha   90.00
_cell.angle_beta   90.00
_cell.angle_gamma   90.00
#
_symmetry.space_group_name_H-M   'P 1'
#
loop_
_entity.id
_entity.type
_entity.pdbx_description
1 polymer ?
#
loop_
_entity_poly.entity_id
_entity_poly.type
_entity_poly.pdbx_seq_one_letter_code
_entity_poly.pdbx_strand_id
1 'polypeptide(L)'
;MNKDSVLLKIIGSFFFSIMLTALTGFFFLKTTTNSMILLVFFLTLLFSALTSFTLVYFLVYKKIQALAKFSDFSESSEGDLTKRMPVLGNDELATLAKTHNIFVARIHKIIFKLKNIIFQSNIASKELASQSIQAATALEEINKTSLIMLDRENNLNTLIVSSREYLREIRNTIARTVIHVDSQSACVTESSAAVEQTIASIRNIDKISHAKTELALTLNQLAAQGGADMQKTREAMQGIAQSASLVTDLISVINEVAEKTTMLAMNAAIEAAHAGDHGKGFSVVADEIKSLAEKTTESANEISLSLSSMVSAIESSQRLTVKTDESIKQLIGGSKEVSESFSEISLGLSEMSAGTSELTTALEELVGITQDVTDNSKAIDDKAAEIDSVMGRVIGISQDNTAAMEAFASQVLGVKKATDAISQAGSENAESISIVDQEITRFTIIDTSNLRSSDGQTLVQWNKKQPEIPSRPLAPETREETDSLHWYDLEFAGWHTNKVNIPESPADGARNKRVVLLESCDHPYHTSYKAGCQKLADAFGVRLESYNANYSPETQSKQVDLAIRSKPDLILLTPTSVQESTAWFKKINKKNIPVIGSNTTPNDEGFQYILGWTGPNDWGQFRLLAREFAEKMNYTGGYGIVRHAKGNSNYFSRTWSIITELKSIAPQMKCLVMETAINEDDTQTLVSSWLAKYGNELAGICFSDPADGSRGLCKAVGLAERKDIVIVSSGNSAVTQELVKAGKVHAITWQSAEADGALAMEMAIDWF
;
A
#
# COMPACT_ATOMS: atom_id res chain seq x y z
N MET A 1 52.60 -36.44 -53.21
CA MET A 1 53.32 -36.49 -54.52
C MET A 1 54.62 -35.72 -54.38
N ASN A 2 55.75 -36.39 -54.57
CA ASN A 2 57.07 -35.83 -54.25
C ASN A 2 57.33 -34.58 -55.13
N LYS A 3 57.51 -33.41 -54.50
CA LYS A 3 57.65 -32.09 -55.15
C LYS A 3 58.79 -32.08 -56.19
N ASP A 4 59.81 -32.89 -55.96
CA ASP A 4 60.94 -33.07 -56.87
C ASP A 4 60.56 -33.76 -58.18
N SER A 5 59.50 -34.58 -58.21
CA SER A 5 59.15 -35.39 -59.39
C SER A 5 58.50 -34.59 -60.53
N VAL A 6 57.77 -33.51 -60.23
CA VAL A 6 57.16 -32.66 -61.27
C VAL A 6 58.21 -31.75 -61.88
N LEU A 7 59.11 -31.20 -61.07
CA LEU A 7 60.26 -30.46 -61.56
C LEU A 7 61.18 -31.35 -62.40
N LEU A 8 61.48 -32.58 -61.94
CA LEU A 8 62.23 -33.56 -62.75
C LEU A 8 61.51 -33.93 -64.05
N LYS A 9 60.17 -33.99 -64.07
CA LYS A 9 59.41 -34.29 -65.30
C LYS A 9 59.35 -33.11 -66.26
N ILE A 10 59.23 -31.88 -65.76
CA ILE A 10 59.26 -30.66 -66.61
C ILE A 10 60.67 -30.44 -67.12
N ILE A 11 61.68 -30.48 -66.25
CA ILE A 11 63.11 -30.43 -66.64
C ILE A 11 63.41 -31.59 -67.59
N GLY A 12 62.95 -32.81 -67.29
CA GLY A 12 63.14 -33.99 -68.12
C GLY A 12 62.49 -33.89 -69.49
N SER A 13 61.27 -33.36 -69.59
CA SER A 13 60.59 -33.10 -70.87
C SER A 13 61.26 -31.98 -71.67
N PHE A 14 61.73 -30.93 -70.99
CA PHE A 14 62.46 -29.83 -71.63
C PHE A 14 63.84 -30.28 -72.14
N PHE A 15 64.59 -31.05 -71.34
CA PHE A 15 65.84 -31.69 -71.75
C PHE A 15 65.61 -32.73 -72.85
N PHE A 16 64.52 -33.49 -72.80
CA PHE A 16 64.17 -34.44 -73.85
C PHE A 16 63.83 -33.73 -75.16
N SER A 17 63.10 -32.61 -75.11
CA SER A 17 62.80 -31.77 -76.27
C SER A 17 64.06 -31.14 -76.87
N ILE A 18 64.96 -30.59 -76.03
CA ILE A 18 66.25 -30.04 -76.46
C ILE A 18 67.15 -31.13 -77.04
N MET A 19 67.21 -32.31 -76.42
CA MET A 19 67.94 -33.48 -76.95
C MET A 19 67.36 -33.95 -78.28
N LEU A 20 66.03 -33.99 -78.41
CA LEU A 20 65.36 -34.43 -79.63
C LEU A 20 65.58 -33.43 -80.77
N THR A 21 65.47 -32.13 -80.50
CA THR A 21 65.77 -31.07 -81.50
C THR A 21 67.25 -31.04 -81.87
N ALA A 22 68.16 -31.20 -80.90
CA ALA A 22 69.58 -31.36 -81.14
C ALA A 22 69.90 -32.63 -81.96
N LEU A 23 69.22 -33.76 -81.70
CA LEU A 23 69.35 -34.99 -82.49
C LEU A 23 68.85 -34.81 -83.93
N THR A 24 67.71 -34.13 -84.13
CA THR A 24 67.18 -33.88 -85.48
C THR A 24 68.06 -32.90 -86.26
N GLY A 25 68.67 -31.92 -85.59
CA GLY A 25 69.65 -31.01 -86.20
C GLY A 25 70.96 -31.71 -86.56
N PHE A 26 71.40 -32.67 -85.74
CA PHE A 26 72.62 -33.45 -85.97
C PHE A 26 72.51 -34.38 -87.19
N PHE A 27 71.31 -34.90 -87.49
CA PHE A 27 71.09 -35.81 -88.63
C PHE A 27 71.03 -35.12 -89.99
N PHE A 28 70.82 -33.81 -90.07
CA PHE A 28 70.54 -33.12 -91.34
C PHE A 28 71.74 -32.48 -92.05
N LEU A 29 72.92 -32.34 -91.41
CA LEU A 29 73.98 -31.48 -91.93
C LEU A 29 75.37 -32.12 -91.83
N LYS A 30 75.72 -32.95 -92.82
CA LYS A 30 77.04 -33.59 -92.95
C LYS A 30 77.89 -32.95 -94.06
N THR A 31 78.38 -31.72 -93.85
CA THR A 31 79.51 -31.11 -94.59
C THR A 31 80.13 -29.96 -93.80
N THR A 32 81.44 -29.79 -93.96
CA THR A 32 82.40 -29.12 -93.04
C THR A 32 82.24 -27.60 -92.88
N THR A 33 81.37 -26.94 -93.67
CA THR A 33 81.10 -25.49 -93.59
C THR A 33 80.05 -25.12 -92.51
N ASN A 34 79.42 -26.12 -91.89
CA ASN A 34 78.29 -25.93 -90.97
C ASN A 34 78.68 -25.69 -89.51
N SER A 35 79.96 -25.79 -89.12
CA SER A 35 80.37 -25.72 -87.70
C SER A 35 80.06 -24.38 -87.03
N MET A 36 80.17 -23.25 -87.75
CA MET A 36 79.82 -21.91 -87.22
C MET A 36 78.30 -21.70 -87.13
N ILE A 37 77.53 -22.20 -88.11
CA ILE A 37 76.06 -22.15 -88.09
C ILE A 37 75.53 -23.03 -86.96
N LEU A 38 76.12 -24.21 -86.76
CA LEU A 38 75.85 -25.10 -85.62
C LEU A 38 76.12 -24.41 -84.28
N LEU A 39 77.23 -23.67 -84.14
CA LEU A 39 77.57 -22.96 -82.91
C LEU A 39 76.58 -21.82 -82.60
N VAL A 40 76.26 -20.99 -83.60
CA VAL A 40 75.29 -19.89 -83.43
C VAL A 40 73.91 -20.46 -83.12
N PHE A 41 73.47 -21.48 -83.84
CA PHE A 41 72.21 -22.18 -83.59
C PHE A 41 72.15 -22.73 -82.17
N PHE A 42 73.22 -23.39 -81.72
CA PHE A 42 73.34 -23.92 -80.36
C PHE A 42 73.31 -22.82 -79.30
N LEU A 43 74.01 -21.69 -79.50
CA LEU A 43 73.99 -20.55 -78.58
C LEU A 43 72.62 -19.87 -78.52
N THR A 44 71.90 -19.73 -79.64
CA THR A 44 70.52 -19.21 -79.63
C THR A 44 69.56 -20.18 -78.95
N LEU A 45 69.73 -21.49 -79.14
CA LEU A 45 68.93 -22.51 -78.46
C LEU A 45 69.19 -22.46 -76.95
N LEU A 46 70.45 -22.34 -76.55
CA LEU A 46 70.86 -22.23 -75.15
C LEU A 46 70.35 -20.93 -74.50
N PHE A 47 70.42 -19.80 -75.22
CA PHE A 47 69.87 -18.54 -74.75
C PHE A 47 68.33 -18.57 -74.68
N SER A 48 67.65 -19.17 -75.65
CA SER A 48 66.19 -19.36 -75.62
C SER A 48 65.75 -20.28 -74.49
N ALA A 49 66.51 -21.35 -74.23
CA ALA A 49 66.28 -22.26 -73.12
C ALA A 49 66.54 -21.58 -71.77
N LEU A 50 67.60 -20.78 -71.67
CA LEU A 50 67.92 -20.02 -70.46
C LEU A 50 66.87 -18.94 -70.17
N THR A 51 66.46 -18.17 -71.18
CA THR A 51 65.40 -17.16 -71.04
C THR A 51 64.05 -17.79 -70.74
N SER A 52 63.68 -18.89 -71.40
CA SER A 52 62.48 -19.68 -71.09
C SER A 52 62.52 -20.24 -69.66
N PHE A 53 63.65 -20.81 -69.24
CA PHE A 53 63.85 -21.30 -67.88
C PHE A 53 63.71 -20.17 -66.86
N THR A 54 64.33 -19.02 -67.11
CA THR A 54 64.25 -17.84 -66.24
C THR A 54 62.80 -17.33 -66.15
N LEU A 55 62.10 -17.27 -67.28
CA LEU A 55 60.71 -16.86 -67.37
C LEU A 55 59.79 -17.81 -66.60
N VAL A 56 59.91 -19.13 -66.80
CA VAL A 56 59.14 -20.16 -66.08
C VAL A 56 59.48 -20.14 -64.59
N TYR A 57 60.75 -19.96 -64.24
CA TYR A 57 61.20 -19.91 -62.85
C TYR A 57 60.57 -18.74 -62.09
N PHE A 58 60.61 -17.53 -62.66
CA PHE A 58 60.08 -16.34 -62.00
C PHE A 58 58.56 -16.19 -62.11
N LEU A 59 57.95 -16.55 -63.24
CA LEU A 59 56.51 -16.41 -63.44
C LEU A 59 55.69 -17.54 -62.79
N VAL A 60 56.22 -18.77 -62.76
CA VAL A 60 55.45 -19.96 -62.36
C VAL A 60 56.04 -20.59 -61.10
N TYR A 61 57.31 -21.04 -61.14
CA TYR A 61 57.89 -21.83 -60.05
C TYR A 61 57.95 -21.07 -58.72
N LYS A 62 58.45 -19.83 -58.71
CA LYS A 62 58.56 -19.00 -57.50
C LYS A 62 57.19 -18.78 -56.83
N LYS A 63 56.12 -18.59 -57.63
CA LYS A 63 54.75 -18.41 -57.12
C LYS A 63 54.18 -19.71 -56.55
N ILE A 64 54.36 -20.84 -57.26
CA ILE A 64 53.94 -22.16 -56.77
C ILE A 64 54.69 -22.54 -55.49
N GLN A 65 55.98 -22.22 -55.38
CA GLN A 65 56.75 -22.47 -54.17
C GLN A 65 56.22 -21.68 -52.97
N ALA A 66 55.79 -20.42 -53.17
CA ALA A 66 55.16 -19.62 -52.13
C ALA A 66 53.83 -20.24 -51.66
N LEU A 67 52.99 -20.73 -52.59
CA LEU A 67 51.76 -21.45 -52.26
C LEU A 67 52.04 -22.78 -51.56
N ALA A 68 53.07 -23.52 -52.00
CA ALA A 68 53.47 -24.79 -51.39
C ALA A 68 53.96 -24.61 -49.94
N LYS A 69 54.73 -23.55 -49.67
CA LYS A 69 55.14 -23.20 -48.30
C LYS A 69 53.95 -22.85 -47.41
N PHE A 70 52.94 -22.16 -47.95
CA PHE A 70 51.70 -21.89 -47.22
C PHE A 70 50.90 -23.18 -46.96
N SER A 71 50.85 -24.10 -47.93
CA SER A 71 50.19 -25.40 -47.76
C SER A 71 50.84 -26.23 -46.65
N ASP A 72 52.17 -26.33 -46.65
CA ASP A 72 52.91 -27.07 -45.61
C ASP A 72 52.69 -26.44 -44.21
N PHE A 73 52.61 -25.11 -44.15
CA PHE A 73 52.25 -24.40 -42.92
C PHE A 73 50.80 -24.68 -42.49
N SER A 74 49.83 -24.62 -43.40
CA SER A 74 48.41 -24.83 -43.11
C SER A 74 48.11 -26.25 -42.62
N GLU A 75 48.91 -27.23 -43.04
CA GLU A 75 48.82 -28.62 -42.57
C GLU A 75 49.35 -28.75 -41.13
N SER A 76 50.32 -27.92 -40.75
CA SER A 76 50.90 -27.91 -39.39
C SER A 76 50.15 -27.05 -38.38
N SER A 77 49.31 -26.11 -38.82
CA SER A 77 48.68 -25.09 -37.98
C SER A 77 47.17 -25.34 -37.76
N GLU A 78 46.75 -26.59 -37.50
CA GLU A 78 45.35 -27.03 -37.40
C GLU A 78 44.38 -25.91 -36.95
N GLY A 79 43.51 -25.45 -37.85
CA GLY A 79 42.48 -24.47 -37.52
C GLY A 79 42.94 -23.02 -37.35
N ASP A 80 44.17 -22.62 -37.72
CA ASP A 80 44.61 -21.22 -37.70
C ASP A 80 44.02 -20.40 -38.87
N LEU A 81 42.90 -19.75 -38.56
CA LEU A 81 42.15 -18.90 -39.48
C LEU A 81 42.70 -17.46 -39.53
N THR A 82 43.83 -17.15 -38.87
CA THR A 82 44.47 -15.81 -38.93
C THR A 82 45.41 -15.64 -40.11
N LYS A 83 45.83 -16.76 -40.72
CA LYS A 83 46.82 -16.76 -41.80
C LYS A 83 46.14 -16.66 -43.16
N ARG A 84 46.85 -16.09 -44.13
CA ARG A 84 46.34 -15.84 -45.49
C ARG A 84 47.37 -16.28 -46.52
N MET A 85 46.90 -16.86 -47.62
CA MET A 85 47.73 -17.17 -48.78
C MET A 85 48.32 -15.88 -49.36
N PRO A 86 49.62 -15.85 -49.68
CA PRO A 86 50.23 -14.69 -50.34
C PRO A 86 49.67 -14.53 -51.75
N VAL A 87 49.16 -13.33 -52.07
CA VAL A 87 48.65 -13.00 -53.41
C VAL A 87 49.81 -12.42 -54.24
N LEU A 88 50.26 -13.16 -55.26
CA LEU A 88 51.43 -12.81 -56.07
C LEU A 88 51.08 -12.64 -57.57
N GLY A 89 50.99 -11.39 -58.02
CA GLY A 89 50.64 -11.04 -59.41
C GLY A 89 49.13 -10.90 -59.64
N ASN A 90 48.71 -10.94 -60.91
CA ASN A 90 47.32 -10.72 -61.36
C ASN A 90 46.80 -11.85 -62.27
N ASP A 91 47.29 -13.08 -62.08
CA ASP A 91 46.93 -14.26 -62.87
C ASP A 91 45.94 -15.18 -62.12
N GLU A 92 45.66 -16.36 -62.68
CA GLU A 92 44.74 -17.35 -62.11
C GLU A 92 45.19 -17.85 -60.74
N LEU A 93 46.51 -17.93 -60.50
CA LEU A 93 47.06 -18.30 -59.18
C LEU A 93 46.79 -17.21 -58.14
N ALA A 94 46.89 -15.94 -58.52
CA ALA A 94 46.50 -14.83 -57.67
C ALA A 94 44.99 -14.84 -57.38
N THR A 95 44.15 -15.14 -58.37
CA THR A 95 42.69 -15.27 -58.20
C THR A 95 42.32 -16.43 -57.26
N LEU A 96 43.01 -17.57 -57.36
CA LEU A 96 42.82 -18.70 -56.44
C LEU A 96 43.21 -18.34 -55.01
N ALA A 97 44.36 -17.69 -54.81
CA ALA A 97 44.80 -17.23 -53.49
C ALA A 97 43.80 -16.24 -52.87
N LYS A 98 43.27 -15.29 -53.66
CA LYS A 98 42.21 -14.37 -53.24
C LYS A 98 40.95 -15.14 -52.82
N THR A 99 40.46 -16.06 -53.66
CA THR A 99 39.24 -16.84 -53.38
C THR A 99 39.39 -17.71 -52.12
N HIS A 100 40.56 -18.34 -51.92
CA HIS A 100 40.87 -19.08 -50.72
C HIS A 100 40.87 -18.18 -49.47
N ASN A 101 41.50 -17.00 -49.55
CA ASN A 101 41.49 -16.04 -48.46
C ASN A 101 40.08 -15.56 -48.09
N ILE A 102 39.22 -15.33 -49.08
CA ILE A 102 37.79 -15.02 -48.87
C ILE A 102 37.10 -16.16 -48.13
N PHE A 103 37.33 -17.40 -48.55
CA PHE A 103 36.76 -18.58 -47.89
C PHE A 103 37.20 -18.69 -46.42
N VAL A 104 38.50 -18.60 -46.15
CA VAL A 104 39.05 -18.63 -44.78
C VAL A 104 38.49 -17.48 -43.92
N ALA A 105 38.34 -16.28 -44.50
CA ALA A 105 37.74 -15.15 -43.80
C ALA A 105 36.26 -15.41 -43.42
N ARG A 106 35.49 -16.07 -44.29
CA ARG A 106 34.10 -16.47 -43.98
C ARG A 106 34.04 -17.51 -42.85
N ILE A 107 34.94 -18.50 -42.84
CA ILE A 107 35.02 -19.48 -41.75
C ILE A 107 35.43 -18.79 -40.43
N HIS A 108 36.44 -17.92 -40.48
CA HIS A 108 36.86 -17.11 -39.32
C HIS A 108 35.67 -16.35 -38.70
N LYS A 109 34.86 -15.71 -39.55
CA LYS A 109 33.65 -14.99 -39.11
C LYS A 109 32.58 -15.91 -38.50
N ILE A 110 32.39 -17.13 -39.02
CA ILE A 110 31.45 -18.11 -38.45
C ILE A 110 31.92 -18.58 -37.08
N ILE A 111 33.19 -18.96 -36.95
CA ILE A 111 33.79 -19.41 -35.68
C ILE A 111 33.75 -18.29 -34.63
N PHE A 112 34.08 -17.06 -35.02
CA PHE A 112 33.95 -15.89 -34.15
C PHE A 112 32.50 -15.68 -33.66
N LYS A 113 31.51 -15.76 -34.56
CA LYS A 113 30.10 -15.68 -34.19
C LYS A 113 29.67 -16.80 -33.24
N LEU A 114 30.18 -18.02 -33.43
CA LEU A 114 29.87 -19.15 -32.55
C LEU A 114 30.48 -18.99 -31.15
N LYS A 115 31.74 -18.53 -31.03
CA LYS A 115 32.33 -18.18 -29.72
C LYS A 115 31.45 -17.19 -28.95
N ASN A 116 30.94 -16.17 -29.64
CA ASN A 116 30.02 -15.20 -29.01
C ASN A 116 28.70 -15.84 -28.57
N ILE A 117 28.15 -16.78 -29.34
CA ILE A 117 26.92 -17.51 -28.97
C ILE A 117 27.17 -18.36 -27.72
N ILE A 118 28.30 -19.08 -27.65
CA ILE A 118 28.69 -19.89 -26.49
C ILE A 118 28.83 -19.03 -25.24
N PHE A 119 29.53 -17.90 -25.35
CA PHE A 119 29.70 -16.97 -24.23
C PHE A 119 28.35 -16.51 -23.68
N GLN A 120 27.42 -16.11 -24.56
CA GLN A 120 26.06 -15.71 -24.15
C GLN A 120 25.26 -16.87 -23.56
N SER A 121 25.36 -18.07 -24.14
CA SER A 121 24.64 -19.26 -23.65
C SER A 121 25.13 -19.71 -22.28
N ASN A 122 26.43 -19.55 -21.99
CA ASN A 122 27.02 -19.79 -20.67
C ASN A 122 26.47 -18.84 -19.61
N ILE A 123 26.34 -17.55 -19.93
CA ILE A 123 25.74 -16.56 -19.03
C ILE A 123 24.27 -16.94 -18.75
N ALA A 124 23.50 -17.24 -19.81
CA ALA A 124 22.10 -17.64 -19.68
C ALA A 124 21.93 -18.91 -18.83
N SER A 125 22.83 -19.90 -18.95
CA SER A 125 22.76 -21.15 -18.18
C SER A 125 23.05 -20.92 -16.69
N LYS A 126 24.02 -20.06 -16.36
CA LYS A 126 24.29 -19.68 -14.96
C LYS A 126 23.12 -18.93 -14.33
N GLU A 127 22.53 -18.02 -15.08
CA GLU A 127 21.35 -17.27 -14.65
C GLU A 127 20.17 -18.21 -14.40
N LEU A 128 19.91 -19.17 -15.31
CA LEU A 128 18.86 -20.17 -15.17
C LEU A 128 19.07 -21.05 -13.92
N ALA A 129 20.31 -21.47 -13.64
CA ALA A 129 20.63 -22.24 -12.44
C ALA A 129 20.34 -21.45 -11.15
N SER A 130 20.75 -20.18 -11.11
CA SER A 130 20.45 -19.27 -10.00
C SER A 130 18.93 -19.11 -9.78
N GLN A 131 18.19 -18.84 -10.86
CA GLN A 131 16.73 -18.69 -10.82
C GLN A 131 16.02 -19.98 -10.37
N SER A 132 16.51 -21.15 -10.80
CA SER A 132 15.96 -22.44 -10.38
C SER A 132 16.13 -22.69 -8.88
N ILE A 133 17.28 -22.33 -8.29
CA ILE A 133 17.51 -22.47 -6.85
C ILE A 133 16.61 -21.52 -6.06
N GLN A 134 16.46 -20.28 -6.53
CA GLN A 134 15.56 -19.31 -5.92
C GLN A 134 14.10 -19.80 -5.96
N ALA A 135 13.65 -20.32 -7.11
CA ALA A 135 12.31 -20.89 -7.26
C ALA A 135 12.07 -22.08 -6.30
N ALA A 136 13.04 -22.99 -6.17
CA ALA A 136 12.94 -24.11 -5.24
C ALA A 136 12.78 -23.66 -3.78
N THR A 137 13.55 -22.64 -3.38
CA THR A 137 13.48 -22.06 -2.02
C THR A 137 12.12 -21.42 -1.76
N ALA A 138 11.62 -20.63 -2.71
CA ALA A 138 10.31 -20.00 -2.61
C ALA A 138 9.17 -21.05 -2.52
N LEU A 139 9.27 -22.15 -3.27
CA LEU A 139 8.28 -23.23 -3.22
C LEU A 139 8.25 -23.94 -1.85
N GLU A 140 9.40 -24.09 -1.19
CA GLU A 140 9.45 -24.67 0.15
C GLU A 140 8.78 -23.77 1.19
N GLU A 141 8.96 -22.46 1.08
CA GLU A 141 8.30 -21.47 1.93
C GLU A 141 6.79 -21.42 1.69
N ILE A 142 6.36 -21.49 0.42
CA ILE A 142 4.95 -21.61 0.04
C ILE A 142 4.33 -22.88 0.64
N ASN A 143 5.03 -24.01 0.58
CA ASN A 143 4.54 -25.26 1.15
C ASN A 143 4.38 -25.19 2.68
N LYS A 144 5.32 -24.56 3.39
CA LYS A 144 5.20 -24.29 4.84
C LYS A 144 4.00 -23.41 5.14
N THR A 145 3.79 -22.36 4.35
CA THR A 145 2.66 -21.44 4.49
C THR A 145 1.32 -22.15 4.28
N SER A 146 1.24 -23.06 3.31
CA SER A 146 0.04 -23.88 3.06
C SER A 146 -0.32 -24.77 4.25
N LEU A 147 0.66 -25.40 4.91
CA LEU A 147 0.42 -26.20 6.12
C LEU A 147 -0.10 -25.34 7.28
N ILE A 148 0.44 -24.14 7.46
CA ILE A 148 -0.04 -23.20 8.49
C ILE A 148 -1.48 -22.75 8.20
N MET A 149 -1.85 -22.56 6.92
CA MET A 149 -3.22 -22.22 6.54
C MET A 149 -4.21 -23.35 6.88
N LEU A 150 -3.85 -24.61 6.64
CA LEU A 150 -4.67 -25.76 7.05
C LEU A 150 -4.89 -25.82 8.56
N ASP A 151 -3.86 -25.53 9.36
CA ASP A 151 -3.99 -25.45 10.82
C ASP A 151 -4.95 -24.32 11.26
N ARG A 152 -4.86 -23.16 10.58
CA ARG A 152 -5.78 -22.04 10.83
C ARG A 152 -7.23 -22.38 10.49
N GLU A 153 -7.48 -23.12 9.41
CA GLU A 153 -8.84 -23.59 9.07
C GLU A 153 -9.39 -24.56 10.13
N ASN A 154 -8.57 -25.45 10.68
CA ASN A 154 -8.99 -26.30 11.80
C ASN A 154 -9.35 -25.49 13.07
N ASN A 155 -8.56 -24.46 13.38
CA ASN A 155 -8.86 -23.55 14.47
C ASN A 155 -10.16 -22.76 14.22
N LEU A 156 -10.38 -22.28 12.99
CA LEU A 156 -11.62 -21.60 12.59
C LEU A 156 -12.83 -22.52 12.78
N ASN A 157 -12.74 -23.78 12.34
CA ASN A 157 -13.80 -24.77 12.54
C ASN A 157 -14.15 -24.99 14.00
N THR A 158 -13.14 -25.02 14.89
CA THR A 158 -13.36 -25.11 16.33
C THR A 158 -14.11 -23.89 16.86
N LEU A 159 -13.73 -22.68 16.43
CA LEU A 159 -14.40 -21.44 16.83
C LEU A 159 -15.85 -21.35 16.35
N ILE A 160 -16.14 -21.86 15.15
CA ILE A 160 -17.50 -21.93 14.61
C ILE A 160 -18.38 -22.82 15.50
N VAL A 161 -17.87 -24.00 15.89
CA VAL A 161 -18.59 -24.93 16.77
C VAL A 161 -18.89 -24.26 18.12
N SER A 162 -17.90 -23.64 18.75
CA SER A 162 -18.10 -22.91 20.02
C SER A 162 -19.07 -21.74 19.87
N SER A 163 -19.00 -20.98 18.77
CA SER A 163 -19.91 -19.85 18.52
C SER A 163 -21.37 -20.30 18.41
N ARG A 164 -21.63 -21.45 17.79
CA ARG A 164 -22.98 -22.03 17.73
C ARG A 164 -23.48 -22.49 19.10
N GLU A 165 -22.59 -23.01 19.93
CA GLU A 165 -22.95 -23.40 21.30
C GLU A 165 -23.37 -22.17 22.13
N TYR A 166 -22.61 -21.06 22.05
CA TYR A 166 -23.00 -19.80 22.67
C TYR A 166 -24.33 -19.25 22.15
N LEU A 167 -24.58 -19.32 20.83
CA LEU A 167 -25.88 -18.90 20.28
C LEU A 167 -27.05 -19.74 20.81
N ARG A 168 -26.83 -21.04 21.00
CA ARG A 168 -27.83 -21.93 21.59
C ARG A 168 -28.13 -21.54 23.04
N GLU A 169 -27.09 -21.20 23.81
CA GLU A 169 -27.23 -20.72 25.18
C GLU A 169 -27.95 -19.37 25.27
N ILE A 170 -27.64 -18.44 24.37
CA ILE A 170 -28.32 -17.14 24.24
C ILE A 170 -29.82 -17.35 23.99
N ARG A 171 -30.20 -18.15 22.98
CA ARG A 171 -31.61 -18.44 22.70
C ARG A 171 -32.33 -19.08 23.89
N ASN A 172 -31.69 -20.03 24.57
CA ASN A 172 -32.26 -20.66 25.77
C ASN A 172 -32.47 -19.64 26.90
N THR A 173 -31.58 -18.67 27.03
CA THR A 173 -31.71 -17.59 28.03
C THR A 173 -32.85 -16.66 27.67
N ILE A 174 -32.97 -16.25 26.40
CA ILE A 174 -34.07 -15.42 25.91
C ILE A 174 -35.42 -16.12 26.12
N ALA A 175 -35.53 -17.39 25.77
CA ALA A 175 -36.75 -18.17 25.98
C ALA A 175 -37.19 -18.18 27.45
N ARG A 176 -36.23 -18.26 28.38
CA ARG A 176 -36.49 -18.18 29.82
C ARG A 176 -36.91 -16.78 30.25
N THR A 177 -36.27 -15.74 29.72
CA THR A 177 -36.65 -14.35 29.98
C THR A 177 -38.08 -14.07 29.54
N VAL A 178 -38.50 -14.57 28.37
CA VAL A 178 -39.89 -14.44 27.89
C VAL A 178 -40.88 -15.06 28.86
N ILE A 179 -40.59 -16.26 29.38
CA ILE A 179 -41.45 -16.90 30.41
C ILE A 179 -41.52 -16.04 31.69
N HIS A 180 -40.42 -15.42 32.10
CA HIS A 180 -40.40 -14.55 33.28
C HIS A 180 -41.20 -13.27 33.05
N VAL A 181 -41.13 -12.69 31.85
CA VAL A 181 -41.94 -11.53 31.43
C VAL A 181 -43.43 -11.84 31.49
N ASP A 182 -43.85 -13.00 30.99
CA ASP A 182 -45.24 -13.44 31.06
C ASP A 182 -45.72 -13.56 32.52
N SER A 183 -44.88 -14.15 33.39
CA SER A 183 -45.18 -14.23 34.82
C SER A 183 -45.23 -12.85 35.49
N GLN A 184 -44.32 -11.93 35.13
CA GLN A 184 -44.29 -10.58 35.67
C GLN A 184 -45.54 -9.80 35.27
N SER A 185 -45.98 -9.93 34.02
CA SER A 185 -47.21 -9.32 33.53
C SER A 185 -48.43 -9.76 34.35
N ALA A 186 -48.53 -11.06 34.66
CA ALA A 186 -49.59 -11.59 35.52
C ALA A 186 -49.53 -11.00 36.94
N CYS A 187 -48.35 -10.95 37.56
CA CYS A 187 -48.17 -10.37 38.90
C CYS A 187 -48.49 -8.87 38.96
N VAL A 188 -48.13 -8.10 37.92
CA VAL A 188 -48.44 -6.67 37.83
C VAL A 188 -49.96 -6.46 37.71
N THR A 189 -50.63 -7.27 36.88
CA THR A 189 -52.10 -7.23 36.74
C THR A 189 -52.80 -7.52 38.05
N GLU A 190 -52.36 -8.55 38.79
CA GLU A 190 -52.91 -8.89 40.11
C GLU A 190 -52.65 -7.78 41.14
N SER A 191 -51.44 -7.23 41.16
CA SER A 191 -51.07 -6.12 42.06
C SER A 191 -51.89 -4.87 41.80
N SER A 192 -52.15 -4.55 40.53
CA SER A 192 -52.99 -3.42 40.13
C SER A 192 -54.42 -3.58 40.67
N ALA A 193 -55.02 -4.77 40.51
CA ALA A 193 -56.35 -5.05 41.05
C ALA A 193 -56.40 -4.94 42.59
N ALA A 194 -55.36 -5.41 43.29
CA ALA A 194 -55.27 -5.30 44.75
C ALA A 194 -55.12 -3.84 45.22
N VAL A 195 -54.35 -3.02 44.49
CA VAL A 195 -54.21 -1.58 44.76
C VAL A 195 -55.53 -0.85 44.53
N GLU A 196 -56.25 -1.13 43.44
CA GLU A 196 -57.58 -0.56 43.18
C GLU A 196 -58.57 -0.89 44.31
N GLN A 197 -58.58 -2.15 44.78
CA GLN A 197 -59.42 -2.57 45.90
C GLN A 197 -59.03 -1.85 47.20
N THR A 198 -57.75 -1.59 47.41
CA THR A 198 -57.24 -0.84 48.57
C THR A 198 -57.70 0.62 48.52
N ILE A 199 -57.62 1.26 47.36
CA ILE A 199 -58.14 2.63 47.14
C ILE A 199 -59.64 2.71 47.45
N ALA A 200 -60.42 1.72 46.97
CA ALA A 200 -61.85 1.65 47.28
C ALA A 200 -62.10 1.49 48.80
N SER A 201 -61.30 0.67 49.47
CA SER A 201 -61.39 0.44 50.91
C SER A 201 -61.03 1.70 51.71
N ILE A 202 -59.96 2.40 51.36
CA ILE A 202 -59.54 3.68 51.97
C ILE A 202 -60.69 4.70 51.89
N ARG A 203 -61.27 4.89 50.70
CA ARG A 203 -62.41 5.81 50.50
C ARG A 203 -63.63 5.45 51.36
N ASN A 204 -63.91 4.16 51.50
CA ASN A 204 -65.04 3.70 52.31
C ASN A 204 -64.80 3.94 53.81
N ILE A 205 -63.59 3.63 54.30
CA ILE A 205 -63.23 3.86 55.71
C ILE A 205 -63.21 5.37 55.99
N ASP A 206 -62.72 6.21 55.09
CA ASP A 206 -62.70 7.67 55.26
C ASP A 206 -64.11 8.24 55.43
N LYS A 207 -65.03 7.81 54.56
CA LYS A 207 -66.46 8.15 54.68
C LYS A 207 -67.07 7.70 56.01
N ILE A 208 -66.73 6.49 56.46
CA ILE A 208 -67.22 5.96 57.75
C ILE A 208 -66.64 6.80 58.90
N SER A 209 -65.34 7.07 58.90
CA SER A 209 -64.66 7.87 59.94
C SER A 209 -65.29 9.25 60.06
N HIS A 210 -65.53 9.95 58.94
CA HIS A 210 -66.22 11.23 58.94
C HIS A 210 -67.63 11.15 59.58
N ALA A 211 -68.43 10.16 59.19
CA ALA A 211 -69.77 9.98 59.75
C ALA A 211 -69.75 9.64 61.25
N LYS A 212 -68.73 8.90 61.72
CA LYS A 212 -68.58 8.57 63.15
C LYS A 212 -68.07 9.73 63.99
N THR A 213 -67.20 10.58 63.44
CA THR A 213 -66.81 11.85 64.06
C THR A 213 -68.04 12.74 64.30
N GLU A 214 -68.91 12.90 63.29
CA GLU A 214 -70.14 13.69 63.42
C GLU A 214 -71.11 13.11 64.47
N LEU A 215 -71.24 11.78 64.52
CA LEU A 215 -72.04 11.09 65.54
C LEU A 215 -71.50 11.32 66.95
N ALA A 216 -70.17 11.26 67.14
CA ALA A 216 -69.53 11.51 68.43
C ALA A 216 -69.73 12.96 68.90
N LEU A 217 -69.71 13.93 67.98
CA LEU A 217 -70.06 15.33 68.28
C LEU A 217 -71.53 15.47 68.71
N THR A 218 -72.44 14.78 68.01
CA THR A 218 -73.87 14.77 68.35
C THR A 218 -74.14 14.15 69.73
N LEU A 219 -73.47 13.04 70.05
CA LEU A 219 -73.56 12.39 71.36
C LEU A 219 -73.04 13.29 72.48
N ASN A 220 -71.94 14.01 72.25
CA ASN A 220 -71.43 15.02 73.18
C ASN A 220 -72.47 16.11 73.48
N GLN A 221 -73.15 16.61 72.45
CA GLN A 221 -74.19 17.62 72.61
C GLN A 221 -75.39 17.09 73.40
N LEU A 222 -75.84 15.86 73.12
CA LEU A 222 -76.94 15.23 73.84
C LEU A 222 -76.59 14.92 75.30
N ALA A 223 -75.36 14.44 75.55
CA ALA A 223 -74.87 14.19 76.91
C ALA A 223 -74.75 15.49 77.71
N ALA A 224 -74.26 16.58 77.11
CA ALA A 224 -74.23 17.90 77.75
C ALA A 224 -75.63 18.39 78.14
N GLN A 225 -76.61 18.19 77.25
CA GLN A 225 -78.02 18.51 77.54
C GLN A 225 -78.57 17.64 78.69
N GLY A 226 -78.31 16.33 78.67
CA GLY A 226 -78.71 15.42 79.75
C GLY A 226 -78.11 15.80 81.11
N GLY A 227 -76.85 16.26 81.13
CA GLY A 227 -76.22 16.78 82.34
C GLY A 227 -76.94 18.01 82.88
N ALA A 228 -77.32 18.94 82.01
CA ALA A 228 -78.10 20.12 82.39
C ALA A 228 -79.49 19.74 82.97
N ASP A 229 -80.14 18.71 82.43
CA ASP A 229 -81.44 18.26 82.95
C ASP A 229 -81.34 17.50 84.28
N MET A 230 -80.23 16.78 84.52
CA MET A 230 -79.93 16.21 85.85
C MET A 230 -79.64 17.28 86.90
N GLN A 231 -79.00 18.39 86.51
CA GLN A 231 -78.81 19.55 87.39
C GLN A 231 -80.16 20.13 87.83
N LYS A 232 -81.09 20.36 86.89
CA LYS A 232 -82.46 20.81 87.21
C LYS A 232 -83.22 19.82 88.11
N THR A 233 -83.06 18.52 87.85
CA THR A 233 -83.70 17.46 88.66
C THR A 233 -83.18 17.49 90.11
N ARG A 234 -81.88 17.72 90.30
CA ARG A 234 -81.27 17.88 91.62
C ARG A 234 -81.84 19.08 92.37
N GLU A 235 -81.98 20.22 91.70
CA GLU A 235 -82.59 21.44 92.26
C GLU A 235 -84.05 21.19 92.69
N ALA A 236 -84.84 20.51 91.85
CA ALA A 236 -86.21 20.13 92.19
C ALA A 236 -86.28 19.22 93.42
N MET A 237 -85.41 18.21 93.51
CA MET A 237 -85.34 17.30 94.66
C MET A 237 -84.93 18.01 95.96
N GLN A 238 -84.04 19.00 95.90
CA GLN A 238 -83.73 19.85 97.05
C GLN A 238 -84.95 20.66 97.51
N GLY A 239 -85.71 21.23 96.58
CA GLY A 239 -86.96 21.93 96.88
C GLY A 239 -88.02 21.03 97.54
N ILE A 240 -88.15 19.78 97.09
CA ILE A 240 -89.07 18.79 97.70
C ILE A 240 -88.59 18.41 99.11
N ALA A 241 -87.29 18.16 99.32
CA ALA A 241 -86.74 17.85 100.65
C ALA A 241 -87.03 18.97 101.66
N GLN A 242 -86.84 20.23 101.25
CA GLN A 242 -87.13 21.39 102.07
C GLN A 242 -88.63 21.48 102.42
N SER A 243 -89.50 21.22 101.44
CA SER A 243 -90.95 21.20 101.64
C SER A 243 -91.37 20.09 102.62
N ALA A 244 -90.81 18.88 102.50
CA ALA A 244 -91.08 17.77 103.40
C ALA A 244 -90.63 18.05 104.85
N SER A 245 -89.52 18.76 105.04
CA SER A 245 -89.06 19.22 106.37
C SER A 245 -90.07 20.17 107.01
N LEU A 246 -90.55 21.17 106.26
CA LEU A 246 -91.56 22.12 106.74
C LEU A 246 -92.86 21.41 107.15
N VAL A 247 -93.28 20.40 106.38
CA VAL A 247 -94.47 19.60 106.74
C VAL A 247 -94.21 18.78 108.01
N THR A 248 -93.01 18.20 108.17
CA THR A 248 -92.64 17.46 109.39
C THR A 248 -92.73 18.36 110.64
N ASP A 249 -92.26 19.61 110.55
CA ASP A 249 -92.38 20.59 111.62
C ASP A 249 -93.84 20.89 111.97
N LEU A 250 -94.71 21.05 110.96
CA LEU A 250 -96.15 21.25 111.15
C LEU A 250 -96.82 20.04 111.82
N ILE A 251 -96.46 18.81 111.43
CA ILE A 251 -96.98 17.59 112.06
C ILE A 251 -96.59 17.50 113.53
N SER A 252 -95.36 17.92 113.89
CA SER A 252 -94.93 18.02 115.29
C SER A 252 -95.84 18.95 116.11
N VAL A 253 -96.17 20.12 115.56
CA VAL A 253 -97.11 21.07 116.19
C VAL A 253 -98.51 20.47 116.31
N ILE A 254 -99.00 19.75 115.30
CA ILE A 254 -100.31 19.06 115.36
C ILE A 254 -100.32 18.03 116.50
N ASN A 255 -99.23 17.28 116.67
CA ASN A 255 -99.13 16.27 117.73
C ASN A 255 -99.11 16.93 119.13
N GLU A 256 -98.39 18.06 119.28
CA GLU A 256 -98.39 18.85 120.51
C GLU A 256 -99.79 19.41 120.84
N VAL A 257 -100.52 19.88 119.83
CA VAL A 257 -101.91 20.35 119.98
C VAL A 257 -102.82 19.20 120.38
N ALA A 258 -102.70 18.03 119.74
CA ALA A 258 -103.49 16.85 120.07
C ALA A 258 -103.22 16.38 121.50
N GLU A 259 -101.97 16.31 121.96
CA GLU A 259 -101.60 15.93 123.33
C GLU A 259 -102.17 16.90 124.38
N LYS A 260 -102.07 18.21 124.14
CA LYS A 260 -102.72 19.23 124.98
C LYS A 260 -104.25 19.08 124.99
N THR A 261 -104.83 18.71 123.85
CA THR A 261 -106.28 18.48 123.73
C THR A 261 -106.71 17.25 124.51
N THR A 262 -105.93 16.17 124.48
CA THR A 262 -106.11 14.96 125.31
C THR A 262 -106.05 15.32 126.80
N MET A 263 -105.11 16.16 127.23
CA MET A 263 -105.03 16.63 128.62
C MET A 263 -106.22 17.52 129.02
N LEU A 264 -106.67 18.42 128.15
CA LEU A 264 -107.86 19.25 128.38
C LEU A 264 -109.12 18.40 128.49
N ALA A 265 -109.27 17.41 127.60
CA ALA A 265 -110.37 16.47 127.61
C ALA A 265 -110.37 15.60 128.88
N MET A 266 -109.20 15.16 129.33
CA MET A 266 -109.05 14.43 130.60
C MET A 266 -109.44 15.30 131.81
N ASN A 267 -109.04 16.57 131.83
CA ASN A 267 -109.45 17.51 132.88
C ASN A 267 -110.98 17.74 132.85
N ALA A 268 -111.58 17.85 131.66
CA ALA A 268 -113.03 17.99 131.50
C ALA A 268 -113.79 16.72 131.93
N ALA A 269 -113.25 15.53 131.66
CA ALA A 269 -113.81 14.25 132.10
C ALA A 269 -113.78 14.11 133.63
N ILE A 270 -112.71 14.57 134.28
CA ILE A 270 -112.59 14.63 135.75
C ILE A 270 -113.66 15.56 136.33
N GLU A 271 -113.86 16.75 135.76
CA GLU A 271 -114.84 17.71 136.27
C GLU A 271 -116.29 17.26 136.02
N ALA A 272 -116.54 16.57 134.90
CA ALA A 272 -117.81 15.92 134.61
C ALA A 272 -118.16 14.81 135.61
N ALA A 273 -117.16 14.05 136.10
CA ALA A 273 -117.34 13.06 137.17
C ALA A 273 -117.66 13.71 138.53
N HIS A 274 -117.11 14.90 138.79
CA HIS A 274 -117.36 15.67 140.02
C HIS A 274 -118.78 16.26 140.08
N ALA A 275 -119.37 16.62 138.93
CA ALA A 275 -120.71 17.20 138.83
C ALA A 275 -121.88 16.19 138.99
N GLY A 276 -121.59 14.90 139.22
CA GLY A 276 -122.60 13.87 139.49
C GLY A 276 -123.65 13.72 138.38
N ASP A 277 -124.93 13.55 138.74
CA ASP A 277 -126.01 13.29 137.77
C ASP A 277 -126.23 14.40 136.72
N HIS A 278 -125.79 15.64 136.98
CA HIS A 278 -125.85 16.75 136.02
C HIS A 278 -124.69 16.74 134.99
N GLY A 279 -123.63 15.96 135.23
CA GLY A 279 -122.41 15.91 134.39
C GLY A 279 -122.38 14.83 133.31
N LYS A 280 -123.37 13.93 133.26
CA LYS A 280 -123.39 12.77 132.33
C LYS A 280 -123.25 13.14 130.86
N GLY A 281 -123.86 14.25 130.41
CA GLY A 281 -123.72 14.73 129.02
C GLY A 281 -122.33 15.32 128.72
N PHE A 282 -121.70 15.98 129.69
CA PHE A 282 -120.36 16.55 129.55
C PHE A 282 -119.26 15.48 129.52
N SER A 283 -119.43 14.38 130.27
CA SER A 283 -118.49 13.24 130.27
C SER A 283 -118.37 12.62 128.87
N VAL A 284 -119.51 12.44 128.17
CA VAL A 284 -119.53 11.87 126.82
C VAL A 284 -118.80 12.78 125.83
N VAL A 285 -118.97 14.10 125.94
CA VAL A 285 -118.27 15.07 125.07
C VAL A 285 -116.77 15.08 125.36
N ALA A 286 -116.37 14.98 126.64
CA ALA A 286 -114.96 14.92 127.02
C ALA A 286 -114.28 13.64 126.50
N ASP A 287 -114.92 12.48 126.62
CA ASP A 287 -114.41 11.23 126.05
C ASP A 287 -114.34 11.26 124.52
N GLU A 288 -115.31 11.90 123.85
CA GLU A 288 -115.29 12.08 122.39
C GLU A 288 -114.15 13.02 121.93
N ILE A 289 -113.91 14.12 122.65
CA ILE A 289 -112.78 15.04 122.37
C ILE A 289 -111.44 14.32 122.62
N LYS A 290 -111.34 13.54 123.69
CA LYS A 290 -110.15 12.73 123.99
C LYS A 290 -109.89 11.72 122.87
N SER A 291 -110.93 10.99 122.45
CA SER A 291 -110.83 10.02 121.35
C SER A 291 -110.44 10.69 120.03
N LEU A 292 -111.00 11.88 119.72
CA LEU A 292 -110.62 12.66 118.54
C LEU A 292 -109.16 13.12 118.59
N ALA A 293 -108.68 13.55 119.76
CA ALA A 293 -107.29 13.95 119.96
C ALA A 293 -106.32 12.76 119.84
N GLU A 294 -106.63 11.61 120.45
CA GLU A 294 -105.88 10.36 120.29
C GLU A 294 -105.81 9.92 118.81
N LYS A 295 -106.94 9.99 118.10
CA LYS A 295 -107.01 9.69 116.65
C LYS A 295 -106.25 10.70 115.80
N THR A 296 -106.16 11.96 116.24
CA THR A 296 -105.35 13.02 115.60
C THR A 296 -103.85 12.75 115.79
N THR A 297 -103.43 12.34 116.99
CA THR A 297 -102.05 11.89 117.27
C THR A 297 -101.68 10.67 116.43
N GLU A 298 -102.57 9.67 116.34
CA GLU A 298 -102.37 8.49 115.50
C GLU A 298 -102.18 8.88 114.02
N SER A 299 -103.09 9.70 113.47
CA SER A 299 -103.01 10.18 112.08
C SER A 299 -101.75 11.04 111.83
N ALA A 300 -101.37 11.89 112.78
CA ALA A 300 -100.15 12.71 112.69
C ALA A 300 -98.90 11.83 112.68
N ASN A 301 -98.85 10.78 113.50
CA ASN A 301 -97.75 9.81 113.51
C ASN A 301 -97.67 9.02 112.19
N GLU A 302 -98.80 8.61 111.60
CA GLU A 302 -98.84 7.97 110.28
C GLU A 302 -98.31 8.88 109.16
N ILE A 303 -98.68 10.17 109.19
CA ILE A 303 -98.15 11.17 108.24
C ILE A 303 -96.64 11.39 108.45
N SER A 304 -96.19 11.44 109.71
CA SER A 304 -94.76 11.56 110.05
C SER A 304 -93.94 10.38 109.51
N LEU A 305 -94.44 9.14 109.67
CA LEU A 305 -93.83 7.94 109.10
C LEU A 305 -93.79 7.99 107.56
N SER A 306 -94.86 8.48 106.92
CA SER A 306 -94.92 8.66 105.46
C SER A 306 -93.95 9.73 104.96
N LEU A 307 -93.79 10.84 105.69
CA LEU A 307 -92.81 11.90 105.40
C LEU A 307 -91.38 11.42 105.59
N SER A 308 -91.08 10.68 106.65
CA SER A 308 -89.77 10.07 106.86
C SER A 308 -89.40 9.14 105.69
N SER A 309 -90.36 8.34 105.23
CA SER A 309 -90.20 7.49 104.04
C SER A 309 -89.96 8.32 102.77
N MET A 310 -90.66 9.45 102.61
CA MET A 310 -90.50 10.36 101.47
C MET A 310 -89.12 11.05 101.48
N VAL A 311 -88.66 11.54 102.63
CA VAL A 311 -87.32 12.13 102.79
C VAL A 311 -86.26 11.11 102.43
N SER A 312 -86.38 9.87 102.92
CA SER A 312 -85.47 8.78 102.56
C SER A 312 -85.46 8.50 101.05
N ALA A 313 -86.63 8.52 100.40
CA ALA A 313 -86.75 8.38 98.94
C ALA A 313 -86.11 9.55 98.17
N ILE A 314 -86.22 10.78 98.67
CA ILE A 314 -85.59 11.97 98.07
C ILE A 314 -84.07 11.93 98.21
N GLU A 315 -83.54 11.59 99.39
CA GLU A 315 -82.10 11.41 99.60
C GLU A 315 -81.53 10.33 98.67
N SER A 316 -82.25 9.22 98.52
CA SER A 316 -81.90 8.17 97.56
C SER A 316 -81.88 8.69 96.12
N SER A 317 -82.90 9.47 95.74
CA SER A 317 -83.02 10.08 94.40
C SER A 317 -81.91 11.12 94.13
N GLN A 318 -81.51 11.89 95.14
CA GLN A 318 -80.38 12.82 95.05
C GLN A 318 -79.06 12.07 94.82
N ARG A 319 -78.80 10.98 95.56
CA ARG A 319 -77.63 10.12 95.32
C ARG A 319 -77.61 9.53 93.92
N LEU A 320 -78.76 9.04 93.43
CA LEU A 320 -78.88 8.53 92.06
C LEU A 320 -78.63 9.61 91.01
N THR A 321 -79.08 10.84 91.24
CA THR A 321 -78.87 11.98 90.33
C THR A 321 -77.39 12.38 90.27
N VAL A 322 -76.67 12.38 91.39
CA VAL A 322 -75.21 12.62 91.42
C VAL A 322 -74.46 11.54 90.64
N LYS A 323 -74.79 10.26 90.88
CA LYS A 323 -74.19 9.14 90.14
C LYS A 323 -74.48 9.21 88.63
N THR A 324 -75.67 9.67 88.25
CA THR A 324 -76.06 9.84 86.84
C THR A 324 -75.30 11.00 86.20
N ASP A 325 -75.11 12.12 86.90
CA ASP A 325 -74.28 13.25 86.45
C ASP A 325 -72.80 12.84 86.23
N GLU A 326 -72.22 12.06 87.14
CA GLU A 326 -70.87 11.47 86.96
C GLU A 326 -70.80 10.57 85.73
N SER A 327 -71.82 9.74 85.51
CA SER A 327 -71.90 8.85 84.34
C SER A 327 -71.99 9.66 83.03
N ILE A 328 -72.72 10.77 83.03
CA ILE A 328 -72.82 11.68 81.87
C ILE A 328 -71.48 12.37 81.60
N LYS A 329 -70.74 12.81 82.63
CA LYS A 329 -69.39 13.37 82.47
C LYS A 329 -68.41 12.36 81.87
N GLN A 330 -68.48 11.10 82.30
CA GLN A 330 -67.70 10.02 81.70
C GLN A 330 -68.09 9.79 80.23
N LEU A 331 -69.38 9.85 79.88
CA LEU A 331 -69.84 9.75 78.48
C LEU A 331 -69.31 10.88 77.61
N ILE A 332 -69.28 12.13 78.10
CA ILE A 332 -68.70 13.26 77.36
C ILE A 332 -67.20 13.05 77.12
N GLY A 333 -66.47 12.59 78.15
CA GLY A 333 -65.04 12.25 78.02
C GLY A 333 -64.80 11.17 76.97
N GLY A 334 -65.53 10.04 77.06
CA GLY A 334 -65.39 8.93 76.11
C GLY A 334 -65.81 9.30 74.68
N SER A 335 -66.86 10.10 74.50
CA SER A 335 -67.30 10.54 73.18
C SER A 335 -66.32 11.51 72.52
N LYS A 336 -65.62 12.33 73.31
CA LYS A 336 -64.51 13.15 72.82
C LYS A 336 -63.32 12.29 72.36
N GLU A 337 -62.92 11.31 73.14
CA GLU A 337 -61.83 10.37 72.78
C GLU A 337 -62.15 9.59 71.49
N VAL A 338 -63.42 9.16 71.33
CA VAL A 338 -63.89 8.54 70.08
C VAL A 338 -63.78 9.50 68.89
N SER A 339 -64.17 10.77 69.05
CA SER A 339 -64.06 11.77 67.98
C SER A 339 -62.61 12.04 67.59
N GLU A 340 -61.71 12.13 68.56
CA GLU A 340 -60.26 12.33 68.32
C GLU A 340 -59.67 11.11 67.59
N SER A 341 -60.03 9.89 68.01
CA SER A 341 -59.60 8.65 67.36
C SER A 341 -60.01 8.58 65.88
N PHE A 342 -61.26 8.94 65.54
CA PHE A 342 -61.70 8.97 64.14
C PHE A 342 -61.03 10.08 63.32
N SER A 343 -60.67 11.21 63.95
CA SER A 343 -59.89 12.26 63.30
C SER A 343 -58.46 11.78 62.96
N GLU A 344 -57.81 11.04 63.87
CA GLU A 344 -56.51 10.43 63.61
C GLU A 344 -56.59 9.37 62.51
N ILE A 345 -57.65 8.55 62.48
CA ILE A 345 -57.90 7.59 61.39
C ILE A 345 -58.00 8.31 60.04
N SER A 346 -58.75 9.41 59.94
CA SER A 346 -58.85 10.18 58.69
C SER A 346 -57.50 10.76 58.24
N LEU A 347 -56.64 11.21 59.17
CA LEU A 347 -55.28 11.63 58.83
C LEU A 347 -54.46 10.47 58.26
N GLY A 348 -54.47 9.31 58.92
CA GLY A 348 -53.77 8.11 58.43
C GLY A 348 -54.29 7.62 57.08
N LEU A 349 -55.59 7.75 56.81
CA LEU A 349 -56.17 7.42 55.51
C LEU A 349 -55.75 8.37 54.39
N SER A 350 -55.54 9.65 54.70
CA SER A 350 -54.99 10.63 53.75
C SER A 350 -53.56 10.23 53.33
N GLU A 351 -52.71 9.85 54.30
CA GLU A 351 -51.36 9.34 54.01
C GLU A 351 -51.40 8.04 53.21
N MET A 352 -52.28 7.09 53.55
CA MET A 352 -52.47 5.86 52.77
C MET A 352 -52.95 6.14 51.34
N SER A 353 -53.82 7.14 51.15
CA SER A 353 -54.28 7.54 49.83
C SER A 353 -53.12 8.09 48.98
N ALA A 354 -52.21 8.86 49.57
CA ALA A 354 -51.01 9.32 48.88
C ALA A 354 -50.09 8.14 48.51
N GLY A 355 -49.82 7.23 49.46
CA GLY A 355 -48.99 6.05 49.21
C GLY A 355 -49.55 5.10 48.15
N THR A 356 -50.88 4.90 48.10
CA THR A 356 -51.52 4.10 47.04
C THR A 356 -51.49 4.78 45.67
N SER A 357 -51.49 6.12 45.62
CA SER A 357 -51.27 6.85 44.37
C SER A 357 -49.85 6.63 43.83
N GLU A 358 -48.83 6.68 44.69
CA GLU A 358 -47.45 6.40 44.30
C GLU A 358 -47.28 4.95 43.82
N LEU A 359 -47.92 3.98 44.49
CA LEU A 359 -47.93 2.58 44.07
C LEU A 359 -48.56 2.41 42.67
N THR A 360 -49.60 3.17 42.36
CA THR A 360 -50.26 3.11 41.03
C THR A 360 -49.28 3.58 39.94
N THR A 361 -48.61 4.70 40.14
CA THR A 361 -47.58 5.20 39.21
C THR A 361 -46.44 4.19 39.03
N ALA A 362 -45.95 3.59 40.12
CA ALA A 362 -44.89 2.58 40.05
C ALA A 362 -45.32 1.33 39.27
N LEU A 363 -46.60 0.93 39.37
CA LEU A 363 -47.15 -0.18 38.58
C LEU A 363 -47.25 0.18 37.08
N GLU A 364 -47.63 1.41 36.73
CA GLU A 364 -47.65 1.87 35.34
C GLU A 364 -46.24 1.86 34.71
N GLU A 365 -45.23 2.30 35.46
CA GLU A 365 -43.82 2.21 35.03
C GLU A 365 -43.37 0.76 34.86
N LEU A 366 -43.77 -0.15 35.77
CA LEU A 366 -43.47 -1.58 35.66
C LEU A 366 -44.10 -2.22 34.42
N VAL A 367 -45.30 -1.79 34.01
CA VAL A 367 -45.91 -2.24 32.74
C VAL A 367 -45.03 -1.82 31.56
N GLY A 368 -44.58 -0.56 31.53
CA GLY A 368 -43.67 -0.05 30.51
C GLY A 368 -42.37 -0.85 30.43
N ILE A 369 -41.72 -1.08 31.56
CA ILE A 369 -40.49 -1.89 31.63
C ILE A 369 -40.74 -3.32 31.15
N THR A 370 -41.87 -3.93 31.51
CA THR A 370 -42.22 -5.29 31.08
C THR A 370 -42.37 -5.36 29.55
N GLN A 371 -42.97 -4.34 28.94
CA GLN A 371 -43.07 -4.22 27.48
C GLN A 371 -41.70 -4.04 26.82
N ASP A 372 -40.86 -3.16 27.36
CA ASP A 372 -39.50 -2.94 26.85
C ASP A 372 -38.64 -4.21 26.90
N VAL A 373 -38.73 -4.99 27.98
CA VAL A 373 -38.03 -6.27 28.10
C VAL A 373 -38.55 -7.29 27.07
N THR A 374 -39.85 -7.27 26.77
CA THR A 374 -40.45 -8.12 25.71
C THR A 374 -39.88 -7.78 24.34
N ASP A 375 -39.89 -6.49 23.97
CA ASP A 375 -39.43 -6.03 22.66
C ASP A 375 -37.92 -6.25 22.49
N ASN A 376 -37.14 -5.99 23.54
CA ASN A 376 -35.71 -6.29 23.57
C ASN A 376 -35.44 -7.80 23.44
N SER A 377 -36.19 -8.65 24.14
CA SER A 377 -36.03 -10.10 24.05
C SER A 377 -36.28 -10.61 22.62
N LYS A 378 -37.32 -10.08 21.95
CA LYS A 378 -37.61 -10.40 20.55
C LYS A 378 -36.50 -9.91 19.61
N ALA A 379 -36.02 -8.69 19.78
CA ALA A 379 -34.95 -8.14 18.97
C ALA A 379 -33.64 -8.96 19.12
N ILE A 380 -33.33 -9.44 20.32
CA ILE A 380 -32.16 -10.30 20.55
C ILE A 380 -32.37 -11.67 19.89
N ASP A 381 -33.58 -12.24 19.92
CA ASP A 381 -33.87 -13.53 19.25
C ASP A 381 -33.71 -13.43 17.73
N ASP A 382 -34.24 -12.36 17.11
CA ASP A 382 -34.08 -12.08 15.68
C ASP A 382 -32.59 -11.96 15.30
N LYS A 383 -31.80 -11.28 16.14
CA LYS A 383 -30.34 -11.17 15.95
C LYS A 383 -29.63 -12.51 16.13
N ALA A 384 -30.04 -13.34 17.08
CA ALA A 384 -29.49 -14.68 17.25
C ALA A 384 -29.81 -15.60 16.05
N ALA A 385 -30.95 -15.41 15.39
CA ALA A 385 -31.29 -16.10 14.13
C ALA A 385 -30.41 -15.61 12.97
N GLU A 386 -30.18 -14.31 12.86
CA GLU A 386 -29.28 -13.71 11.86
C GLU A 386 -27.85 -14.23 12.01
N ILE A 387 -27.30 -14.27 13.24
CA ILE A 387 -25.94 -14.76 13.48
C ILE A 387 -25.84 -16.25 13.13
N ASP A 388 -26.83 -17.08 13.41
CA ASP A 388 -26.79 -18.51 13.05
C ASP A 388 -26.81 -18.74 11.53
N SER A 389 -27.53 -17.89 10.78
CA SER A 389 -27.46 -17.88 9.31
C SER A 389 -26.05 -17.50 8.83
N VAL A 390 -25.43 -16.48 9.43
CA VAL A 390 -24.04 -16.10 9.14
C VAL A 390 -23.08 -17.25 9.47
N MET A 391 -23.23 -17.92 10.61
CA MET A 391 -22.41 -19.09 10.97
C MET A 391 -22.56 -20.22 9.94
N GLY A 392 -23.76 -20.45 9.41
CA GLY A 392 -23.98 -21.39 8.31
C GLY A 392 -23.18 -21.03 7.04
N ARG A 393 -23.09 -19.75 6.70
CA ARG A 393 -22.27 -19.28 5.56
C ARG A 393 -20.77 -19.41 5.82
N VAL A 394 -20.31 -19.13 7.04
CA VAL A 394 -18.89 -19.25 7.42
C VAL A 394 -18.43 -20.71 7.31
N ILE A 395 -19.30 -21.68 7.64
CA ILE A 395 -19.00 -23.12 7.43
C ILE A 395 -18.76 -23.42 5.95
N GLY A 396 -19.64 -22.94 5.07
CA GLY A 396 -19.47 -23.13 3.62
C GLY A 396 -18.13 -22.55 3.13
N ILE A 397 -17.77 -21.35 3.58
CA ILE A 397 -16.50 -20.72 3.26
C ILE A 397 -15.30 -21.55 3.78
N SER A 398 -15.36 -22.06 5.01
CA SER A 398 -14.27 -22.88 5.56
C SER A 398 -14.10 -24.20 4.80
N GLN A 399 -15.20 -24.82 4.36
CA GLN A 399 -15.17 -26.01 3.51
C GLN A 399 -14.54 -25.72 2.15
N ASP A 400 -14.95 -24.62 1.51
CA ASP A 400 -14.40 -24.19 0.22
C ASP A 400 -12.90 -23.87 0.33
N ASN A 401 -12.48 -23.19 1.41
CA ASN A 401 -11.08 -22.89 1.69
C ASN A 401 -10.26 -24.18 1.88
N THR A 402 -10.79 -25.16 2.61
CA THR A 402 -10.11 -26.45 2.81
C THR A 402 -9.88 -27.16 1.47
N ALA A 403 -10.91 -27.24 0.61
CA ALA A 403 -10.78 -27.82 -0.72
C ALA A 403 -9.80 -27.04 -1.61
N ALA A 404 -9.82 -25.71 -1.55
CA ALA A 404 -8.87 -24.86 -2.27
C ALA A 404 -7.42 -25.09 -1.81
N MET A 405 -7.20 -25.28 -0.50
CA MET A 405 -5.87 -25.58 0.05
C MET A 405 -5.35 -26.95 -0.38
N GLU A 406 -6.19 -27.97 -0.47
CA GLU A 406 -5.81 -29.29 -1.02
C GLU A 406 -5.41 -29.18 -2.50
N ALA A 407 -6.19 -28.47 -3.30
CA ALA A 407 -5.86 -28.21 -4.70
C ALA A 407 -4.55 -27.42 -4.85
N PHE A 408 -4.36 -26.41 -4.01
CA PHE A 408 -3.15 -25.59 -3.98
C PHE A 408 -1.90 -26.44 -3.65
N ALA A 409 -1.98 -27.33 -2.65
CA ALA A 409 -0.89 -28.24 -2.31
C ALA A 409 -0.49 -29.14 -3.49
N SER A 410 -1.48 -29.64 -4.25
CA SER A 410 -1.23 -30.41 -5.48
C SER A 410 -0.53 -29.57 -6.55
N GLN A 411 -0.95 -28.31 -6.71
CA GLN A 411 -0.34 -27.39 -7.66
C GLN A 411 1.11 -27.04 -7.30
N VAL A 412 1.40 -26.82 -6.01
CA VAL A 412 2.78 -26.59 -5.51
C VAL A 412 3.68 -27.77 -5.84
N LEU A 413 3.20 -29.01 -5.67
CA LEU A 413 3.94 -30.21 -6.08
C LEU A 413 4.18 -30.26 -7.61
N GLY A 414 3.21 -29.83 -8.40
CA GLY A 414 3.35 -29.73 -9.86
C GLY A 414 4.43 -28.72 -10.27
N VAL A 415 4.43 -27.53 -9.67
CA VAL A 415 5.44 -26.50 -9.94
C VAL A 415 6.82 -26.96 -9.49
N LYS A 416 6.92 -27.63 -8.33
CA LYS A 416 8.20 -28.21 -7.86
C LYS A 416 8.80 -29.16 -8.89
N LYS A 417 8.02 -30.10 -9.43
CA LYS A 417 8.49 -31.01 -10.49
C LYS A 417 8.96 -30.27 -11.73
N ALA A 418 8.26 -29.20 -12.12
CA ALA A 418 8.67 -28.37 -13.26
C ALA A 418 10.00 -27.63 -12.99
N THR A 419 10.18 -27.09 -11.80
CA THR A 419 11.44 -26.45 -11.37
C THR A 419 12.60 -27.45 -11.38
N ASP A 420 12.40 -28.66 -10.85
CA ASP A 420 13.41 -29.73 -10.87
C ASP A 420 13.82 -30.09 -12.32
N ALA A 421 12.83 -30.22 -13.23
CA ALA A 421 13.08 -30.49 -14.64
C ALA A 421 13.86 -29.35 -15.35
N ILE A 422 13.54 -28.08 -15.04
CA ILE A 422 14.27 -26.92 -15.55
C ILE A 422 15.72 -26.92 -15.05
N SER A 423 15.92 -27.23 -13.77
CA SER A 423 17.26 -27.36 -13.17
C SER A 423 18.11 -28.39 -13.91
N GLN A 424 17.52 -29.57 -14.15
CA GLN A 424 18.18 -30.63 -14.90
C GLN A 424 18.51 -30.21 -16.33
N ALA A 425 17.54 -29.65 -17.07
CA ALA A 425 17.76 -29.17 -18.43
C ALA A 425 18.85 -28.07 -18.50
N GLY A 426 18.89 -27.18 -17.51
CA GLY A 426 19.95 -26.17 -17.38
C GLY A 426 21.34 -26.80 -17.20
N SER A 427 21.44 -27.88 -16.41
CA SER A 427 22.69 -28.63 -16.23
C SER A 427 23.14 -29.32 -17.52
N GLU A 428 22.24 -30.01 -18.22
CA GLU A 428 22.53 -30.67 -19.50
C GLU A 428 22.94 -29.68 -20.60
N ASN A 429 22.33 -28.49 -20.61
CA ASN A 429 22.69 -27.42 -21.52
C ASN A 429 24.09 -26.85 -21.21
N ALA A 430 24.43 -26.67 -19.92
CA ALA A 430 25.77 -26.24 -19.52
C ALA A 430 26.86 -27.23 -19.96
N GLU A 431 26.60 -28.54 -19.85
CA GLU A 431 27.49 -29.58 -20.35
C GLU A 431 27.64 -29.52 -21.88
N SER A 432 26.52 -29.38 -22.60
CA SER A 432 26.51 -29.24 -24.06
C SER A 432 27.32 -28.02 -24.52
N ILE A 433 27.17 -26.88 -23.84
CA ILE A 433 27.96 -25.68 -24.12
C ILE A 433 29.46 -25.94 -23.92
N SER A 434 29.83 -26.64 -22.84
CA SER A 434 31.23 -26.98 -22.57
C SER A 434 31.84 -27.84 -23.68
N ILE A 435 31.09 -28.80 -24.23
CA ILE A 435 31.55 -29.65 -25.35
C ILE A 435 31.78 -28.80 -26.61
N VAL A 436 30.83 -27.93 -26.96
CA VAL A 436 30.97 -27.08 -28.15
C VAL A 436 32.13 -26.08 -27.98
N ASP A 437 32.31 -25.51 -26.78
CA ASP A 437 33.43 -24.62 -26.48
C ASP A 437 34.81 -25.29 -26.69
N GLN A 438 34.93 -26.56 -26.29
CA GLN A 438 36.15 -27.34 -26.48
C GLN A 438 36.49 -27.54 -27.96
N GLU A 439 35.49 -27.80 -28.81
CA GLU A 439 35.70 -27.96 -30.26
C GLU A 439 36.04 -26.64 -30.94
N ILE A 440 35.41 -25.54 -30.52
CA ILE A 440 35.66 -24.22 -31.11
C ILE A 440 37.02 -23.67 -30.73
N THR A 441 37.52 -23.99 -29.53
CA THR A 441 38.83 -23.55 -29.05
C THR A 441 39.99 -24.11 -29.89
N ARG A 442 39.77 -25.17 -30.67
CA ARG A 442 40.77 -25.70 -31.62
C ARG A 442 41.08 -24.74 -32.78
N PHE A 443 40.18 -23.81 -33.09
CA PHE A 443 40.40 -22.82 -34.13
C PHE A 443 41.12 -21.59 -33.57
N THR A 444 42.28 -21.27 -34.16
CA THR A 444 42.94 -20.00 -33.85
C THR A 444 42.31 -18.91 -34.70
N ILE A 445 41.68 -17.95 -34.03
CA ILE A 445 41.07 -16.77 -34.63
C ILE A 445 41.72 -15.52 -34.04
N ILE A 446 41.65 -14.39 -34.77
CA ILE A 446 41.89 -13.09 -34.15
C ILE A 446 40.80 -12.90 -33.09
N ASP A 447 41.17 -13.10 -31.84
CA ASP A 447 40.25 -13.10 -30.71
C ASP A 447 40.24 -11.71 -30.05
N THR A 448 39.31 -10.86 -30.50
CA THR A 448 39.08 -9.56 -29.89
C THR A 448 38.28 -9.64 -28.60
N SER A 449 37.72 -10.80 -28.25
CA SER A 449 36.90 -10.96 -27.04
C SER A 449 37.72 -10.82 -25.76
N ASN A 450 39.05 -10.90 -25.84
CA ASN A 450 40.00 -10.66 -24.75
C ASN A 450 40.58 -9.25 -24.75
N LEU A 451 40.32 -8.44 -25.77
CA LEU A 451 40.74 -7.05 -25.75
C LEU A 451 39.89 -6.31 -24.72
N ARG A 452 40.58 -5.60 -23.84
CA ARG A 452 39.97 -4.83 -22.77
C ARG A 452 40.23 -3.34 -22.97
N SER A 453 39.25 -2.53 -22.63
CA SER A 453 39.49 -1.12 -22.42
C SER A 453 40.43 -0.92 -21.23
N SER A 454 41.01 0.28 -21.11
CA SER A 454 41.96 0.59 -20.03
C SER A 454 41.34 0.49 -18.63
N ASP A 455 40.02 0.52 -18.53
CA ASP A 455 39.23 0.27 -17.30
C ASP A 455 38.85 -1.20 -17.09
N GLY A 456 39.37 -2.13 -17.90
CA GLY A 456 39.17 -3.56 -17.75
C GLY A 456 37.84 -4.10 -18.32
N GLN A 457 37.06 -3.28 -19.04
CA GLN A 457 35.82 -3.71 -19.69
C GLN A 457 36.07 -4.31 -21.07
N THR A 458 35.11 -5.09 -21.61
CA THR A 458 35.20 -5.60 -22.99
C THR A 458 35.06 -4.43 -23.98
N LEU A 459 35.96 -4.35 -24.97
CA LEU A 459 35.95 -3.25 -25.95
C LEU A 459 34.73 -3.23 -26.86
N VAL A 460 34.25 -4.39 -27.31
CA VAL A 460 33.10 -4.49 -28.21
C VAL A 460 32.09 -5.44 -27.59
N GLN A 461 30.86 -4.97 -27.41
CA GLN A 461 29.72 -5.78 -27.01
C GLN A 461 28.57 -5.59 -28.01
N TRP A 462 28.25 -6.63 -28.77
CA TRP A 462 27.14 -6.59 -29.72
C TRP A 462 25.84 -7.01 -29.03
N ASN A 463 24.93 -6.06 -28.81
CA ASN A 463 23.54 -6.36 -28.53
C ASN A 463 22.79 -6.55 -29.85
N LYS A 464 22.24 -7.74 -30.09
CA LYS A 464 21.51 -8.07 -31.34
C LYS A 464 20.05 -7.63 -31.30
N LYS A 465 19.56 -7.09 -30.19
CA LYS A 465 18.19 -6.57 -30.09
C LYS A 465 18.08 -5.31 -30.94
N GLN A 466 17.33 -5.37 -32.04
CA GLN A 466 17.03 -4.17 -32.80
C GLN A 466 16.11 -3.24 -31.98
N PRO A 467 16.37 -1.93 -31.96
CA PRO A 467 15.46 -0.99 -31.35
C PRO A 467 14.15 -0.96 -32.15
N GLU A 468 13.01 -0.92 -31.44
CA GLU A 468 11.72 -0.63 -32.06
C GLU A 468 11.67 0.85 -32.44
N ILE A 469 11.52 1.14 -33.73
CA ILE A 469 11.50 2.51 -34.24
C ILE A 469 10.04 2.92 -34.42
N PRO A 470 9.58 4.01 -33.79
CA PRO A 470 8.23 4.50 -33.98
C PRO A 470 8.01 4.95 -35.43
N SER A 471 6.76 4.87 -35.90
CA SER A 471 6.40 5.41 -37.23
C SER A 471 6.60 6.93 -37.26
N ARG A 472 7.21 7.43 -38.34
CA ARG A 472 7.48 8.86 -38.51
C ARG A 472 6.16 9.65 -38.62
N PRO A 473 5.92 10.67 -37.79
CA PRO A 473 4.81 11.61 -37.97
C PRO A 473 4.88 12.37 -39.29
N LEU A 474 3.75 12.87 -39.81
CA LEU A 474 3.72 13.63 -41.07
C LEU A 474 4.56 14.92 -40.99
N ALA A 475 4.50 15.65 -39.87
CA ALA A 475 5.26 16.88 -39.62
C ALA A 475 5.71 16.95 -38.14
N PRO A 476 6.78 16.21 -37.75
CA PRO A 476 7.28 16.14 -36.38
C PRO A 476 7.52 17.51 -35.74
N GLU A 477 8.09 18.44 -36.50
CA GLU A 477 8.48 19.79 -36.08
C GLU A 477 7.30 20.70 -35.69
N THR A 478 6.08 20.36 -36.10
CA THR A 478 4.87 21.12 -35.77
C THR A 478 4.30 20.78 -34.40
N ARG A 479 4.80 19.71 -33.76
CA ARG A 479 4.42 19.29 -32.41
C ARG A 479 5.06 20.21 -31.38
N GLU A 480 4.62 20.16 -30.13
CA GLU A 480 5.32 20.87 -29.05
C GLU A 480 6.74 20.32 -28.87
N GLU A 481 7.75 21.17 -28.59
CA GLU A 481 9.15 20.73 -28.41
C GLU A 481 9.34 19.70 -27.29
N THR A 482 8.39 19.63 -26.36
CA THR A 482 8.38 18.68 -25.24
C THR A 482 7.68 17.36 -25.56
N ASP A 483 7.11 17.23 -26.76
CA ASP A 483 6.55 15.98 -27.27
C ASP A 483 7.68 15.02 -27.70
N SER A 484 7.57 13.74 -27.34
CA SER A 484 8.60 12.73 -27.61
C SER A 484 8.86 12.50 -29.10
N LEU A 485 7.91 12.85 -29.97
CA LEU A 485 8.03 12.71 -31.42
C LEU A 485 8.30 14.04 -32.14
N HIS A 486 8.48 15.16 -31.44
CA HIS A 486 8.86 16.43 -32.08
C HIS A 486 10.22 16.32 -32.76
N TRP A 487 11.19 15.76 -32.03
CA TRP A 487 12.59 15.65 -32.48
C TRP A 487 12.87 14.38 -33.30
N TYR A 488 11.84 13.78 -33.89
CA TYR A 488 11.94 12.49 -34.60
C TYR A 488 13.09 12.46 -35.62
N ASP A 489 13.20 13.49 -36.45
CA ASP A 489 14.20 13.54 -37.53
C ASP A 489 15.65 13.76 -37.02
N LEU A 490 15.81 14.22 -35.77
CA LEU A 490 17.12 14.28 -35.13
C LEU A 490 17.47 13.00 -34.37
N GLU A 491 16.47 12.35 -33.77
CA GLU A 491 16.67 11.11 -33.02
C GLU A 491 16.88 9.91 -33.93
N PHE A 492 16.04 9.78 -34.96
CA PHE A 492 16.08 8.69 -35.91
C PHE A 492 16.75 9.10 -37.21
N ALA A 493 17.69 10.04 -37.14
CA ALA A 493 18.47 10.47 -38.28
C ALA A 493 19.13 9.27 -38.97
N GLY A 494 18.95 9.15 -40.29
CA GLY A 494 19.52 8.08 -41.10
C GLY A 494 18.72 6.78 -41.20
N TRP A 495 17.69 6.55 -40.38
CA TRP A 495 16.91 5.30 -40.40
C TRP A 495 16.00 5.16 -41.62
N HIS A 496 15.56 6.28 -42.21
CA HIS A 496 14.70 6.33 -43.41
C HIS A 496 15.46 6.78 -44.66
N THR A 497 16.79 6.77 -44.59
CA THR A 497 17.64 7.40 -45.60
C THR A 497 18.14 6.39 -46.61
N ASN A 498 17.87 6.64 -47.89
CA ASN A 498 18.45 5.88 -48.99
C ASN A 498 19.94 6.24 -49.16
N LYS A 499 20.79 5.22 -49.18
CA LYS A 499 22.23 5.38 -49.40
C LYS A 499 22.53 5.82 -50.84
N VAL A 500 23.53 6.67 -51.01
CA VAL A 500 23.92 7.24 -52.31
C VAL A 500 25.38 6.90 -52.59
N ASN A 501 25.63 6.21 -53.71
CA ASN A 501 26.98 5.95 -54.25
C ASN A 501 27.95 5.39 -53.18
N ILE A 502 27.51 4.40 -52.42
CA ILE A 502 28.35 3.75 -51.40
C ILE A 502 29.36 2.82 -52.10
N PRO A 503 30.66 2.94 -51.81
CA PRO A 503 31.67 2.07 -52.41
C PRO A 503 31.41 0.59 -52.08
N GLU A 504 31.64 -0.28 -53.06
CA GLU A 504 31.61 -1.73 -52.83
C GLU A 504 32.80 -2.17 -51.98
N SER A 505 32.54 -3.10 -51.06
CA SER A 505 33.59 -3.73 -50.25
C SER A 505 34.54 -4.53 -51.15
N PRO A 506 35.87 -4.43 -50.94
CA PRO A 506 36.83 -5.27 -51.64
C PRO A 506 36.78 -6.74 -51.18
N ALA A 507 36.15 -7.03 -50.03
CA ALA A 507 36.02 -8.34 -49.40
C ALA A 507 37.34 -9.13 -49.28
N ASP A 508 38.46 -8.42 -49.17
CA ASP A 508 39.82 -8.97 -49.13
C ASP A 508 40.45 -8.89 -47.73
N GLY A 509 39.71 -8.35 -46.75
CA GLY A 509 40.08 -8.28 -45.34
C GLY A 509 40.91 -7.06 -44.95
N ALA A 510 40.95 -6.79 -43.64
CA ALA A 510 41.49 -5.54 -43.10
C ALA A 510 43.02 -5.42 -43.04
N ARG A 511 43.77 -6.53 -43.21
CA ARG A 511 45.22 -6.53 -42.98
C ARG A 511 45.95 -5.64 -44.01
N ASN A 512 46.86 -4.81 -43.53
CA ASN A 512 47.63 -3.80 -44.28
C ASN A 512 46.80 -2.66 -44.90
N LYS A 513 45.47 -2.65 -44.73
CA LYS A 513 44.62 -1.53 -45.12
C LYS A 513 45.00 -0.28 -44.32
N ARG A 514 44.89 0.88 -44.95
CA ARG A 514 45.18 2.18 -44.35
C ARG A 514 43.86 2.88 -44.04
N VAL A 515 43.63 3.11 -42.75
CA VAL A 515 42.47 3.84 -42.24
C VAL A 515 42.91 5.19 -41.73
N VAL A 516 42.26 6.26 -42.18
CA VAL A 516 42.53 7.63 -41.72
C VAL A 516 41.41 8.06 -40.77
N LEU A 517 41.76 8.38 -39.53
CA LEU A 517 40.89 8.92 -38.50
C LEU A 517 40.98 10.45 -38.47
N LEU A 518 39.89 11.13 -38.75
CA LEU A 518 39.75 12.58 -38.67
C LEU A 518 39.01 12.93 -37.38
N GLU A 519 39.77 13.36 -36.38
CA GLU A 519 39.33 13.68 -35.03
C GLU A 519 38.83 15.13 -34.95
N SER A 520 37.77 15.38 -34.17
CA SER A 520 37.18 16.72 -34.03
C SER A 520 38.03 17.66 -33.18
N CYS A 521 38.56 17.19 -32.06
CA CYS A 521 39.22 18.07 -31.11
C CYS A 521 40.21 17.34 -30.19
N ASP A 522 41.06 18.13 -29.52
CA ASP A 522 41.90 17.64 -28.43
C ASP A 522 41.07 17.59 -27.14
N HIS A 523 40.57 16.40 -26.81
CA HIS A 523 39.68 16.16 -25.69
C HIS A 523 39.89 14.72 -25.16
N PRO A 524 39.81 14.47 -23.83
CA PRO A 524 40.08 13.15 -23.23
C PRO A 524 39.26 12.00 -23.85
N TYR A 525 38.03 12.30 -24.29
CA TYR A 525 37.21 11.36 -25.04
C TYR A 525 37.89 10.90 -26.34
N HIS A 526 38.38 11.83 -27.18
CA HIS A 526 38.96 11.49 -28.48
C HIS A 526 40.30 10.75 -28.33
N THR A 527 41.09 11.09 -27.30
CA THR A 527 42.30 10.32 -26.96
C THR A 527 41.98 8.86 -26.64
N SER A 528 40.95 8.63 -25.83
CA SER A 528 40.49 7.27 -25.48
C SER A 528 39.86 6.57 -26.69
N TYR A 529 39.05 7.27 -27.47
CA TYR A 529 38.48 6.77 -28.72
C TYR A 529 39.56 6.28 -29.70
N LYS A 530 40.60 7.08 -29.91
CA LYS A 530 41.76 6.71 -30.73
C LYS A 530 42.47 5.48 -30.18
N ALA A 531 42.62 5.36 -28.86
CA ALA A 531 43.21 4.16 -28.24
C ALA A 531 42.38 2.90 -28.52
N GLY A 532 41.04 3.00 -28.46
CA GLY A 532 40.13 1.93 -28.87
C GLY A 532 40.29 1.51 -30.33
N CYS A 533 40.31 2.49 -31.24
CA CYS A 533 40.61 2.27 -32.66
C CYS A 533 41.96 1.56 -32.85
N GLN A 534 43.00 2.01 -32.15
CA GLN A 534 44.36 1.48 -32.28
C GLN A 534 44.44 0.03 -31.80
N LYS A 535 43.80 -0.33 -30.68
CA LYS A 535 43.78 -1.72 -30.17
C LYS A 535 43.21 -2.71 -31.20
N LEU A 536 42.12 -2.35 -31.87
CA LEU A 536 41.57 -3.19 -32.96
C LEU A 536 42.43 -3.12 -34.22
N ALA A 537 42.96 -1.96 -34.57
CA ALA A 537 43.83 -1.82 -35.73
C ALA A 537 45.07 -2.73 -35.60
N ASP A 538 45.70 -2.76 -34.43
CA ASP A 538 46.84 -3.62 -34.13
C ASP A 538 46.47 -5.11 -34.20
N ALA A 539 45.31 -5.49 -33.65
CA ALA A 539 44.82 -6.87 -33.67
C ALA A 539 44.59 -7.42 -35.08
N PHE A 540 44.15 -6.57 -36.02
CA PHE A 540 43.89 -6.95 -37.42
C PHE A 540 44.99 -6.52 -38.40
N GLY A 541 46.05 -5.86 -37.92
CA GLY A 541 47.15 -5.35 -38.75
C GLY A 541 46.75 -4.24 -39.71
N VAL A 542 45.79 -3.39 -39.30
CA VAL A 542 45.37 -2.16 -40.00
C VAL A 542 46.37 -1.04 -39.68
N ARG A 543 46.74 -0.23 -40.67
CA ARG A 543 47.55 0.98 -40.47
C ARG A 543 46.63 2.16 -40.17
N LEU A 544 46.57 2.56 -38.90
CA LEU A 544 45.81 3.73 -38.46
C LEU A 544 46.66 4.99 -38.52
N GLU A 545 46.14 6.02 -39.19
CA GLU A 545 46.71 7.37 -39.24
C GLU A 545 45.66 8.34 -38.70
N SER A 546 46.03 9.32 -37.87
CA SER A 546 45.05 10.26 -37.32
C SER A 546 45.45 11.73 -37.44
N TYR A 547 44.43 12.57 -37.60
CA TYR A 547 44.53 14.02 -37.69
C TYR A 547 43.54 14.66 -36.73
N ASN A 548 43.96 15.68 -35.99
CA ASN A 548 43.11 16.36 -35.02
C ASN A 548 42.79 17.78 -35.49
N ALA A 549 41.51 18.15 -35.55
CA ALA A 549 41.05 19.45 -36.02
C ALA A 549 41.03 20.54 -34.94
N ASN A 550 41.28 20.19 -33.67
CA ASN A 550 41.30 21.10 -32.51
C ASN A 550 40.11 22.09 -32.48
N TYR A 551 38.89 21.57 -32.61
CA TYR A 551 37.63 22.33 -32.63
C TYR A 551 37.45 23.30 -33.83
N SER A 552 38.31 23.27 -34.86
CA SER A 552 38.17 24.15 -36.04
C SER A 552 37.55 23.39 -37.23
N PRO A 553 36.31 23.74 -37.65
CA PRO A 553 35.71 23.23 -38.88
C PRO A 553 36.56 23.52 -40.12
N GLU A 554 37.21 24.70 -40.21
CA GLU A 554 38.07 25.01 -41.36
C GLU A 554 39.30 24.10 -41.40
N THR A 555 39.86 23.78 -40.24
CA THR A 555 40.99 22.84 -40.13
C THR A 555 40.56 21.43 -40.51
N GLN A 556 39.40 20.96 -40.02
CA GLN A 556 38.87 19.65 -40.39
C GLN A 556 38.57 19.54 -41.89
N SER A 557 38.03 20.61 -42.49
CA SER A 557 37.79 20.69 -43.94
C SER A 557 39.08 20.52 -44.75
N LYS A 558 40.19 21.16 -44.33
CA LYS A 558 41.52 20.96 -44.93
C LYS A 558 42.04 19.53 -44.75
N GLN A 559 41.79 18.92 -43.59
CA GLN A 559 42.18 17.53 -43.32
C GLN A 559 41.39 16.53 -44.15
N VAL A 560 40.10 16.77 -44.39
CA VAL A 560 39.28 15.99 -45.34
C VAL A 560 39.89 16.06 -46.74
N ASP A 561 40.32 17.24 -47.20
CA ASP A 561 41.02 17.39 -48.48
C ASP A 561 42.34 16.63 -48.54
N LEU A 562 43.12 16.67 -47.45
CA LEU A 562 44.37 15.93 -47.34
C LEU A 562 44.13 14.41 -47.37
N ALA A 563 43.15 13.93 -46.61
CA ALA A 563 42.76 12.53 -46.57
C ALA A 563 42.35 12.04 -47.96
N ILE A 564 41.48 12.78 -48.66
CA ILE A 564 41.07 12.47 -50.04
C ILE A 564 42.28 12.36 -50.99
N ARG A 565 43.23 13.29 -50.92
CA ARG A 565 44.42 13.28 -51.78
C ARG A 565 45.33 12.09 -51.51
N SER A 566 45.42 11.68 -50.24
CA SER A 566 46.27 10.56 -49.84
C SER A 566 45.68 9.18 -50.15
N LYS A 567 44.41 9.12 -50.61
CA LYS A 567 43.69 7.90 -51.04
C LYS A 567 43.81 6.74 -50.03
N PRO A 568 43.31 6.88 -48.80
CA PRO A 568 43.23 5.78 -47.85
C PRO A 568 42.24 4.73 -48.32
N ASP A 569 42.33 3.53 -47.74
CA ASP A 569 41.37 2.45 -47.98
C ASP A 569 40.01 2.77 -47.32
N LEU A 570 40.00 3.53 -46.21
CA LEU A 570 38.79 4.01 -45.53
C LEU A 570 39.06 5.26 -44.66
N ILE A 571 38.03 6.10 -44.50
CA ILE A 571 38.07 7.27 -43.59
C ILE A 571 37.09 7.05 -42.42
N LEU A 572 37.58 7.22 -41.19
CA LEU A 572 36.76 7.41 -40.00
C LEU A 572 36.67 8.91 -39.73
N LEU A 573 35.48 9.48 -39.67
CA LEU A 573 35.29 10.92 -39.43
C LEU A 573 34.44 11.15 -38.20
N THR A 574 35.00 11.85 -37.21
CA THR A 574 34.25 12.44 -36.08
C THR A 574 34.07 13.94 -36.35
N PRO A 575 32.89 14.39 -36.80
CA PRO A 575 32.72 15.78 -37.24
C PRO A 575 32.82 16.80 -36.11
N THR A 576 33.45 17.95 -36.36
CA THR A 576 33.43 19.14 -35.49
C THR A 576 32.13 19.94 -35.59
N SER A 577 31.37 19.78 -36.68
CA SER A 577 30.14 20.51 -36.94
C SER A 577 29.13 19.62 -37.65
N VAL A 578 27.89 19.60 -37.15
CA VAL A 578 26.76 18.92 -37.83
C VAL A 578 26.51 19.56 -39.20
N GLN A 579 26.56 20.89 -39.28
CA GLN A 579 26.22 21.67 -40.47
C GLN A 579 27.22 21.43 -41.61
N GLU A 580 28.51 21.40 -41.31
CA GLU A 580 29.56 21.20 -42.32
C GLU A 580 29.78 19.72 -42.67
N SER A 581 29.45 18.80 -41.75
CA SER A 581 29.71 17.36 -41.91
C SER A 581 29.16 16.78 -43.21
N THR A 582 27.95 17.17 -43.61
CA THR A 582 27.29 16.69 -44.84
C THR A 582 28.12 17.02 -46.08
N ALA A 583 28.71 18.22 -46.13
CA ALA A 583 29.56 18.62 -47.25
C ALA A 583 30.83 17.78 -47.31
N TRP A 584 31.44 17.46 -46.15
CA TRP A 584 32.61 16.59 -46.07
C TRP A 584 32.29 15.16 -46.50
N PHE A 585 31.20 14.57 -45.99
CA PHE A 585 30.77 13.23 -46.39
C PHE A 585 30.49 13.14 -47.89
N LYS A 586 29.79 14.12 -48.47
CA LYS A 586 29.58 14.24 -49.92
C LYS A 586 30.91 14.33 -50.68
N LYS A 587 31.87 15.11 -50.18
CA LYS A 587 33.18 15.30 -50.83
C LYS A 587 33.99 14.01 -50.87
N ILE A 588 33.98 13.25 -49.77
CA ILE A 588 34.64 11.95 -49.65
C ILE A 588 33.94 10.92 -50.57
N ASN A 589 32.61 10.84 -50.50
CA ASN A 589 31.81 9.94 -51.32
C ASN A 589 32.00 10.16 -52.83
N LYS A 590 32.06 11.42 -53.29
CA LYS A 590 32.36 11.77 -54.71
C LYS A 590 33.70 11.24 -55.21
N LYS A 591 34.61 10.85 -54.30
CA LYS A 591 35.92 10.28 -54.63
C LYS A 591 35.97 8.76 -54.49
N ASN A 592 34.81 8.13 -54.25
CA ASN A 592 34.66 6.69 -54.07
C ASN A 592 35.52 6.13 -52.91
N ILE A 593 35.70 6.93 -51.86
CA ILE A 593 36.38 6.51 -50.63
C ILE A 593 35.30 6.18 -49.60
N PRO A 594 35.31 4.98 -48.99
CA PRO A 594 34.34 4.62 -47.96
C PRO A 594 34.58 5.45 -46.69
N VAL A 595 33.51 5.87 -46.05
CA VAL A 595 33.56 6.69 -44.84
C VAL A 595 32.57 6.20 -43.79
N ILE A 596 33.01 6.13 -42.54
CA ILE A 596 32.17 5.87 -41.36
C ILE A 596 32.12 7.16 -40.55
N GLY A 597 30.91 7.61 -40.23
CA GLY A 597 30.70 8.72 -39.31
C GLY A 597 30.76 8.23 -37.86
N SER A 598 31.24 9.05 -36.93
CA SER A 598 31.26 8.65 -35.52
C SER A 598 31.08 9.82 -34.55
N ASN A 599 30.53 9.51 -33.38
CA ASN A 599 30.23 10.43 -32.27
C ASN A 599 29.22 11.54 -32.62
N THR A 600 29.63 12.62 -33.30
CA THR A 600 28.69 13.67 -33.72
C THR A 600 27.75 13.10 -34.77
N THR A 601 26.44 13.14 -34.50
CA THR A 601 25.43 12.60 -35.43
C THR A 601 25.19 13.59 -36.57
N PRO A 602 25.38 13.19 -37.84
CA PRO A 602 25.06 14.06 -38.97
C PRO A 602 23.55 14.19 -39.17
N ASN A 603 23.15 15.14 -40.01
CA ASN A 603 21.75 15.19 -40.47
C ASN A 603 21.44 14.01 -41.42
N ASP A 604 20.15 13.81 -41.71
CA ASP A 604 19.66 12.77 -42.62
C ASP A 604 20.37 12.74 -43.96
N GLU A 605 20.70 13.90 -44.52
CA GLU A 605 21.41 13.97 -45.78
C GLU A 605 22.85 13.44 -45.65
N GLY A 606 23.54 13.73 -44.56
CA GLY A 606 24.89 13.19 -44.30
C GLY A 606 24.90 11.67 -44.23
N PHE A 607 23.86 11.06 -43.65
CA PHE A 607 23.70 9.60 -43.58
C PHE A 607 23.62 8.91 -44.94
N GLN A 608 23.24 9.62 -46.01
CA GLN A 608 23.20 9.06 -47.37
C GLN A 608 24.59 8.63 -47.86
N TYR A 609 25.65 9.30 -47.39
CA TYR A 609 26.99 9.22 -47.99
C TYR A 609 28.00 8.40 -47.16
N ILE A 610 27.58 7.88 -46.01
CA ILE A 610 28.42 7.08 -45.10
C ILE A 610 28.02 5.60 -45.11
N LEU A 611 29.00 4.71 -44.88
CA LEU A 611 28.75 3.28 -44.68
C LEU A 611 27.81 3.03 -43.51
N GLY A 612 28.07 3.72 -42.41
CA GLY A 612 27.22 3.78 -41.25
C GLY A 612 27.79 4.75 -40.23
N TRP A 613 27.17 4.75 -39.06
CA TRP A 613 27.53 5.62 -37.97
C TRP A 613 27.71 4.81 -36.69
N THR A 614 28.72 5.17 -35.91
CA THR A 614 29.02 4.55 -34.62
C THR A 614 29.12 5.60 -33.52
N GLY A 615 28.58 5.33 -32.35
CA GLY A 615 28.68 6.27 -31.24
C GLY A 615 27.61 6.02 -30.16
N PRO A 616 27.58 6.85 -29.13
CA PRO A 616 26.61 6.72 -28.05
C PRO A 616 25.19 6.98 -28.57
N ASN A 617 24.23 6.15 -28.18
CA ASN A 617 22.83 6.52 -28.30
C ASN A 617 22.49 7.58 -27.24
N ASP A 618 22.88 8.84 -27.46
CA ASP A 618 22.67 9.93 -26.50
C ASP A 618 21.19 10.07 -26.12
N TRP A 619 20.26 9.92 -27.07
CA TRP A 619 18.82 9.95 -26.79
C TRP A 619 18.43 8.85 -25.79
N GLY A 620 18.81 7.60 -26.07
CA GLY A 620 18.50 6.47 -25.20
C GLY A 620 19.16 6.54 -23.83
N GLN A 621 20.45 6.88 -23.78
CA GLN A 621 21.20 6.94 -22.52
C GLN A 621 20.68 8.04 -21.59
N PHE A 622 20.29 9.19 -22.13
CA PHE A 622 19.75 10.28 -21.32
C PHE A 622 18.29 10.05 -20.89
N ARG A 623 17.51 9.24 -21.62
CA ARG A 623 16.23 8.72 -21.12
C ARG A 623 16.41 7.80 -19.92
N LEU A 624 17.40 6.92 -19.96
CA LEU A 624 17.76 6.10 -18.79
C LEU A 624 18.21 6.98 -17.62
N LEU A 625 19.06 7.98 -17.88
CA LEU A 625 19.48 8.94 -16.86
C LEU A 625 18.28 9.71 -16.27
N ALA A 626 17.31 10.09 -17.11
CA ALA A 626 16.09 10.78 -16.67
C ALA A 626 15.22 9.92 -15.76
N ARG A 627 15.14 8.60 -15.99
CA ARG A 627 14.42 7.66 -15.11
C ARG A 627 15.07 7.58 -13.73
N GLU A 628 16.39 7.39 -13.68
CA GLU A 628 17.16 7.40 -12.43
C GLU A 628 17.04 8.75 -11.71
N PHE A 629 17.09 9.85 -12.46
CA PHE A 629 16.91 11.19 -11.93
C PHE A 629 15.51 11.41 -11.33
N ALA A 630 14.46 10.97 -12.04
CA ALA A 630 13.08 11.04 -11.56
C ALA A 630 12.89 10.22 -10.30
N GLU A 631 13.36 8.97 -10.28
CA GLU A 631 13.28 8.09 -9.11
C GLU A 631 13.97 8.74 -7.91
N LYS A 632 15.18 9.27 -8.10
CA LYS A 632 15.92 9.94 -7.04
C LYS A 632 15.26 11.21 -6.51
N MET A 633 14.54 11.92 -7.38
CA MET A 633 13.75 13.09 -7.03
C MET A 633 12.32 12.75 -6.56
N ASN A 634 12.01 11.46 -6.37
CA ASN A 634 10.66 10.98 -6.04
C ASN A 634 9.59 11.51 -7.00
N TYR A 635 9.92 11.61 -8.29
CA TYR A 635 9.03 12.02 -9.38
C TYR A 635 8.41 13.42 -9.21
N THR A 636 9.01 14.29 -8.40
CA THR A 636 8.51 15.66 -8.11
C THR A 636 9.64 16.68 -8.04
N GLY A 637 9.29 17.97 -8.02
CA GLY A 637 10.25 19.07 -7.82
C GLY A 637 10.70 19.77 -9.11
N GLY A 638 11.31 20.93 -8.94
CA GLY A 638 11.86 21.71 -10.05
C GLY A 638 13.30 21.30 -10.38
N TYR A 639 13.63 21.28 -11.67
CA TYR A 639 14.97 20.93 -12.12
C TYR A 639 15.53 21.92 -13.15
N GLY A 640 16.85 22.03 -13.21
CA GLY A 640 17.58 22.80 -14.20
C GLY A 640 18.38 21.90 -15.15
N ILE A 641 18.53 22.31 -16.40
CA ILE A 641 19.40 21.61 -17.38
C ILE A 641 20.50 22.54 -17.85
N VAL A 642 21.74 22.21 -17.52
CA VAL A 642 22.90 22.87 -18.14
C VAL A 642 23.19 22.16 -19.45
N ARG A 643 23.05 22.90 -20.54
CA ARG A 643 23.08 22.43 -21.93
C ARG A 643 24.49 22.47 -22.49
N HIS A 644 24.74 21.61 -23.48
CA HIS A 644 25.97 21.56 -24.26
C HIS A 644 26.13 22.79 -25.19
N ALA A 645 27.24 22.93 -25.93
CA ALA A 645 27.40 23.91 -27.02
C ALA A 645 26.27 23.81 -28.07
N LYS A 646 25.60 24.94 -28.34
CA LYS A 646 24.56 25.07 -29.37
C LYS A 646 25.09 24.69 -30.76
N GLY A 647 24.30 23.93 -31.52
CA GLY A 647 24.61 23.56 -32.90
C GLY A 647 25.20 22.15 -33.08
N ASN A 648 25.56 21.46 -31.99
CA ASN A 648 25.98 20.05 -32.00
C ASN A 648 24.81 19.10 -31.75
N SER A 649 24.89 17.84 -32.22
CA SER A 649 23.87 16.81 -31.96
C SER A 649 23.57 16.66 -30.47
N ASN A 650 24.62 16.67 -29.65
CA ASN A 650 24.59 16.50 -28.20
C ASN A 650 23.76 17.59 -27.51
N TYR A 651 23.70 18.80 -28.07
CA TYR A 651 22.86 19.89 -27.56
C TYR A 651 21.39 19.51 -27.57
N PHE A 652 20.93 18.87 -28.65
CA PHE A 652 19.54 18.48 -28.81
C PHE A 652 19.26 17.18 -28.07
N SER A 653 20.03 16.13 -28.35
CA SER A 653 19.79 14.80 -27.79
C SER A 653 19.82 14.79 -26.27
N ARG A 654 20.84 15.40 -25.65
CA ARG A 654 21.03 15.38 -24.18
C ARG A 654 20.12 16.34 -23.42
N THR A 655 19.59 17.36 -24.10
CA THR A 655 18.59 18.26 -23.50
C THR A 655 17.20 17.65 -23.57
N TRP A 656 16.76 17.28 -24.78
CA TRP A 656 15.36 16.99 -25.03
C TRP A 656 14.97 15.56 -24.69
N SER A 657 15.90 14.60 -24.71
CA SER A 657 15.64 13.25 -24.17
C SER A 657 15.19 13.28 -22.71
N ILE A 658 15.84 14.10 -21.87
CA ILE A 658 15.45 14.27 -20.47
C ILE A 658 14.06 14.88 -20.37
N ILE A 659 13.84 16.00 -21.06
CA ILE A 659 12.57 16.74 -20.96
C ILE A 659 11.40 15.87 -21.43
N THR A 660 11.54 15.22 -22.58
CA THR A 660 10.48 14.38 -23.18
C THR A 660 10.21 13.14 -22.34
N GLU A 661 11.26 12.49 -21.78
CA GLU A 661 11.08 11.34 -20.89
C GLU A 661 10.42 11.73 -19.57
N LEU A 662 10.91 12.80 -18.91
CA LEU A 662 10.34 13.29 -17.65
C LEU A 662 8.88 13.75 -17.83
N LYS A 663 8.52 14.37 -18.95
CA LYS A 663 7.12 14.70 -19.26
C LYS A 663 6.24 13.45 -19.26
N SER A 664 6.76 12.31 -19.70
CA SER A 664 6.03 11.04 -19.74
C SER A 664 6.00 10.33 -18.38
N ILE A 665 7.12 10.23 -17.68
CA ILE A 665 7.24 9.37 -16.47
C ILE A 665 7.06 10.14 -15.16
N ALA A 666 7.27 11.46 -15.17
CA ALA A 666 7.25 12.32 -14.00
C ALA A 666 6.63 13.70 -14.34
N PRO A 667 5.37 13.76 -14.78
CA PRO A 667 4.73 15.01 -15.26
C PRO A 667 4.63 16.11 -14.19
N GLN A 668 4.84 15.79 -12.92
CA GLN A 668 4.86 16.74 -11.81
C GLN A 668 6.22 17.45 -11.66
N MET A 669 7.28 16.91 -12.24
CA MET A 669 8.58 17.59 -12.30
C MET A 669 8.53 18.72 -13.31
N LYS A 670 9.15 19.85 -12.97
CA LYS A 670 9.13 21.06 -13.83
C LYS A 670 10.53 21.51 -14.19
N CYS A 671 10.80 21.65 -15.49
CA CYS A 671 12.01 22.30 -15.96
C CYS A 671 11.92 23.81 -15.66
N LEU A 672 12.68 24.29 -14.69
CA LEU A 672 12.66 25.70 -14.25
C LEU A 672 13.56 26.58 -15.12
N VAL A 673 14.67 26.03 -15.59
CA VAL A 673 15.70 26.76 -16.31
C VAL A 673 16.55 25.83 -17.15
N MET A 674 17.00 26.32 -18.31
CA MET A 674 17.98 25.61 -19.13
C MET A 674 18.87 26.59 -19.90
N GLU A 675 20.18 26.57 -19.65
CA GLU A 675 21.16 27.48 -20.27
C GLU A 675 22.45 26.73 -20.61
N THR A 676 23.29 27.31 -21.45
CA THR A 676 24.51 26.65 -21.96
C THR A 676 25.74 27.05 -21.14
N ALA A 677 26.48 26.06 -20.64
CA ALA A 677 27.81 26.23 -20.06
C ALA A 677 28.61 24.94 -20.26
N ILE A 678 29.92 25.04 -20.46
CA ILE A 678 30.79 23.90 -20.81
C ILE A 678 31.99 23.78 -19.86
N ASN A 679 32.69 24.89 -19.62
CA ASN A 679 33.86 24.89 -18.73
C ASN A 679 33.46 25.01 -17.25
N GLU A 680 34.42 24.77 -16.36
CA GLU A 680 34.21 24.78 -14.91
C GLU A 680 33.68 26.12 -14.39
N ASP A 681 34.33 27.23 -14.76
CA ASP A 681 34.04 28.57 -14.22
C ASP A 681 32.68 29.11 -14.65
N ASP A 682 32.34 28.94 -15.94
CA ASP A 682 31.04 29.34 -16.48
C ASP A 682 29.93 28.50 -15.86
N THR A 683 30.15 27.19 -15.71
CA THR A 683 29.15 26.30 -15.09
C THR A 683 28.95 26.62 -13.62
N GLN A 684 30.03 26.90 -12.88
CA GLN A 684 29.94 27.31 -11.48
C GLN A 684 29.12 28.60 -11.36
N THR A 685 29.46 29.62 -12.16
CA THR A 685 28.78 30.92 -12.14
C THR A 685 27.30 30.78 -12.47
N LEU A 686 26.98 30.02 -13.52
CA LEU A 686 25.62 29.76 -13.95
C LEU A 686 24.80 29.07 -12.87
N VAL A 687 25.30 27.95 -12.32
CA VAL A 687 24.58 27.18 -11.31
C VAL A 687 24.43 27.96 -10.00
N SER A 688 25.45 28.74 -9.59
CA SER A 688 25.33 29.65 -8.44
C SER A 688 24.21 30.68 -8.65
N SER A 689 24.06 31.23 -9.86
CA SER A 689 22.96 32.15 -10.18
C SER A 689 21.59 31.48 -10.09
N TRP A 690 21.47 30.22 -10.50
CA TRP A 690 20.22 29.47 -10.41
C TRP A 690 19.85 29.13 -8.97
N LEU A 691 20.82 28.70 -8.16
CA LEU A 691 20.62 28.44 -6.73
C LEU A 691 20.13 29.70 -6.01
N ALA A 692 20.69 30.86 -6.35
CA ALA A 692 20.24 32.14 -5.79
C ALA A 692 18.85 32.56 -6.27
N LYS A 693 18.53 32.33 -7.55
CA LYS A 693 17.25 32.76 -8.16
C LYS A 693 16.07 31.87 -7.79
N TYR A 694 16.24 30.55 -7.82
CA TYR A 694 15.17 29.58 -7.67
C TYR A 694 15.11 28.97 -6.26
N GLY A 695 16.14 29.15 -5.44
CA GLY A 695 16.15 28.72 -4.04
C GLY A 695 15.73 27.25 -3.89
N ASN A 696 14.71 27.02 -3.05
CA ASN A 696 14.20 25.68 -2.75
C ASN A 696 13.37 25.05 -3.88
N GLU A 697 12.94 25.82 -4.87
CA GLU A 697 12.20 25.28 -6.03
C GLU A 697 13.13 24.44 -6.92
N LEU A 698 14.41 24.79 -6.99
CA LEU A 698 15.43 23.99 -7.65
C LEU A 698 15.86 22.85 -6.72
N ALA A 699 15.43 21.64 -7.06
CA ALA A 699 15.69 20.42 -6.30
C ALA A 699 16.61 19.44 -7.06
N GLY A 700 16.81 19.64 -8.37
CA GLY A 700 17.73 18.82 -9.15
C GLY A 700 18.37 19.56 -10.32
N ILE A 701 19.55 19.09 -10.74
CA ILE A 701 20.27 19.65 -11.87
C ILE A 701 20.82 18.50 -12.74
N CYS A 702 20.54 18.56 -14.03
CA CYS A 702 21.19 17.72 -15.02
C CYS A 702 22.24 18.50 -15.80
N PHE A 703 23.44 17.95 -15.91
CA PHE A 703 24.53 18.49 -16.72
C PHE A 703 24.75 17.64 -17.99
N SER A 704 24.76 18.29 -19.15
CA SER A 704 24.75 17.60 -20.46
C SER A 704 26.15 17.23 -21.00
N ASP A 705 27.22 17.49 -20.26
CA ASP A 705 28.61 17.24 -20.70
C ASP A 705 29.45 16.60 -19.56
N PRO A 706 30.58 15.93 -19.80
CA PRO A 706 31.40 15.37 -18.73
C PRO A 706 32.41 16.38 -18.16
N ALA A 707 33.23 15.92 -17.22
CA ALA A 707 34.47 16.56 -16.77
C ALA A 707 34.31 17.92 -16.07
N ASP A 708 34.94 18.98 -16.58
CA ASP A 708 35.21 20.22 -15.85
C ASP A 708 33.93 20.98 -15.48
N GLY A 709 32.90 20.98 -16.34
CA GLY A 709 31.61 21.55 -15.98
C GLY A 709 30.90 20.82 -14.83
N SER A 710 31.08 19.50 -14.69
CA SER A 710 30.55 18.74 -13.54
C SER A 710 31.21 19.15 -12.22
N ARG A 711 32.52 19.51 -12.25
CA ARG A 711 33.21 20.08 -11.08
C ARG A 711 32.63 21.44 -10.72
N GLY A 712 32.44 22.30 -11.72
CA GLY A 712 31.88 23.64 -11.54
C GLY A 712 30.49 23.60 -10.91
N LEU A 713 29.63 22.71 -11.39
CA LEU A 713 28.31 22.45 -10.82
C LEU A 713 28.41 22.00 -9.36
N CYS A 714 29.20 20.95 -9.07
CA CYS A 714 29.34 20.43 -7.70
C CYS A 714 29.93 21.50 -6.75
N LYS A 715 30.83 22.35 -7.25
CA LYS A 715 31.44 23.45 -6.50
C LYS A 715 30.41 24.54 -6.19
N ALA A 716 29.56 24.91 -7.15
CA ALA A 716 28.47 25.86 -6.93
C ALA A 716 27.47 25.36 -5.87
N VAL A 717 27.04 24.09 -5.97
CA VAL A 717 26.13 23.47 -5.00
C VAL A 717 26.78 23.36 -3.62
N GLY A 718 28.07 22.98 -3.57
CA GLY A 718 28.84 22.91 -2.32
C GLY A 718 29.00 24.27 -1.65
N LEU A 719 29.29 25.33 -2.40
CA LEU A 719 29.40 26.70 -1.89
C LEU A 719 28.06 27.25 -1.38
N ALA A 720 26.94 26.82 -1.95
CA ALA A 720 25.61 27.15 -1.49
C ALA A 720 25.14 26.27 -0.30
N GLU A 721 25.95 25.30 0.12
CA GLU A 721 25.65 24.34 1.20
C GLU A 721 24.36 23.53 1.00
N ARG A 722 23.91 23.37 -0.27
CA ARG A 722 22.67 22.67 -0.64
C ARG A 722 22.90 21.18 -0.89
N LYS A 723 22.83 20.37 0.17
CA LYS A 723 23.00 18.90 0.10
C LYS A 723 21.80 18.14 -0.45
N ASP A 724 20.67 18.83 -0.57
CA ASP A 724 19.39 18.32 -1.04
C ASP A 724 19.25 18.32 -2.57
N ILE A 725 20.18 18.97 -3.30
CA ILE A 725 20.15 18.98 -4.76
C ILE A 725 20.58 17.63 -5.32
N VAL A 726 19.69 17.02 -6.10
CA VAL A 726 20.02 15.82 -6.87
C VAL A 726 20.77 16.22 -8.14
N ILE A 727 21.96 15.66 -8.33
CA ILE A 727 22.81 15.95 -9.49
C ILE A 727 22.97 14.70 -10.34
N VAL A 728 22.68 14.81 -11.64
CA VAL A 728 23.00 13.79 -12.63
C VAL A 728 23.83 14.42 -13.76
N SER A 729 24.73 13.65 -14.37
CA SER A 729 25.67 14.19 -15.35
C SER A 729 25.96 13.24 -16.51
N SER A 730 26.59 13.76 -17.56
CA SER A 730 27.02 12.98 -18.72
C SER A 730 28.40 12.35 -18.53
N GLY A 731 28.59 11.18 -19.14
CA GLY A 731 29.88 10.65 -19.55
C GLY A 731 30.72 10.00 -18.44
N ASN A 732 31.41 8.92 -18.82
CA ASN A 732 32.17 8.05 -17.92
C ASN A 732 33.65 8.47 -17.77
N SER A 733 33.92 9.77 -17.60
CA SER A 733 35.28 10.26 -17.36
C SER A 733 35.76 9.89 -15.95
N ALA A 734 37.08 9.77 -15.74
CA ALA A 734 37.63 9.54 -14.40
C ALA A 734 37.17 10.61 -13.39
N VAL A 735 37.03 11.86 -13.84
CA VAL A 735 36.54 12.99 -13.03
C VAL A 735 35.11 12.74 -12.54
N THR A 736 34.20 12.42 -13.46
CA THR A 736 32.78 12.18 -13.14
C THR A 736 32.59 10.91 -12.33
N GLN A 737 33.37 9.84 -12.58
CA GLN A 737 33.38 8.64 -11.75
C GLN A 737 33.78 8.95 -10.30
N GLU A 738 34.82 9.74 -10.07
CA GLU A 738 35.23 10.13 -8.71
C GLU A 738 34.17 10.99 -8.02
N LEU A 739 33.46 11.86 -8.75
CA LEU A 739 32.33 12.62 -8.21
C LEU A 739 31.15 11.70 -7.80
N VAL A 740 30.90 10.63 -8.55
CA VAL A 740 29.90 9.61 -8.18
C VAL A 740 30.34 8.83 -6.95
N LYS A 741 31.59 8.34 -6.91
CA LYS A 741 32.15 7.65 -5.73
C LYS A 741 32.13 8.52 -4.48
N ALA A 742 32.36 9.81 -4.63
CA ALA A 742 32.28 10.79 -3.55
C ALA A 742 30.84 11.16 -3.15
N GLY A 743 29.81 10.62 -3.82
CA GLY A 743 28.41 10.91 -3.56
C GLY A 743 27.96 12.32 -3.96
N LYS A 744 28.76 13.05 -4.74
CA LYS A 744 28.44 14.42 -5.20
C LYS A 744 27.57 14.42 -6.45
N VAL A 745 27.68 13.38 -7.27
CA VAL A 745 26.84 13.13 -8.44
C VAL A 745 26.14 11.80 -8.20
N HIS A 746 24.82 11.76 -8.39
CA HIS A 746 24.03 10.57 -8.11
C HIS A 746 24.21 9.48 -9.18
N ALA A 747 24.07 9.87 -10.44
CA ALA A 747 24.16 8.97 -11.58
C ALA A 747 24.83 9.67 -12.77
N ILE A 748 25.48 8.89 -13.62
CA ILE A 748 26.07 9.34 -14.88
C ILE A 748 25.70 8.43 -16.02
N THR A 749 25.69 8.96 -17.25
CA THR A 749 25.60 8.11 -18.45
C THR A 749 26.88 7.33 -18.65
N TRP A 750 26.75 6.07 -19.08
CA TRP A 750 27.88 5.21 -19.38
C TRP A 750 28.22 5.28 -20.87
N GLN A 751 29.35 5.90 -21.18
CA GLN A 751 29.92 5.98 -22.52
C GLN A 751 31.40 5.59 -22.48
N SER A 752 31.72 4.40 -22.96
CA SER A 752 33.12 3.97 -23.10
C SER A 752 33.68 4.48 -24.43
N ALA A 753 34.49 5.53 -24.35
CA ALA A 753 35.14 6.12 -25.53
C ALA A 753 36.02 5.10 -26.27
N GLU A 754 36.75 4.25 -25.54
CA GLU A 754 37.54 3.17 -26.14
C GLU A 754 36.65 2.14 -26.86
N ALA A 755 35.46 1.84 -26.31
CA ALA A 755 34.51 0.96 -26.97
C ALA A 755 33.92 1.60 -28.24
N ASP A 756 33.56 2.89 -28.19
CA ASP A 756 33.06 3.63 -29.35
C ASP A 756 34.09 3.63 -30.49
N GLY A 757 35.38 3.82 -30.17
CA GLY A 757 36.47 3.75 -31.14
C GLY A 757 36.73 2.34 -31.67
N ALA A 758 36.72 1.34 -30.78
CA ALA A 758 36.86 -0.05 -31.17
C ALA A 758 35.73 -0.48 -32.12
N LEU A 759 34.49 -0.07 -31.85
CA LEU A 759 33.32 -0.35 -32.69
C LEU A 759 33.44 0.27 -34.09
N ALA A 760 33.92 1.52 -34.19
CA ALA A 760 34.15 2.18 -35.47
C ALA A 760 35.22 1.45 -36.31
N MET A 761 36.31 1.03 -35.67
CA MET A 761 37.34 0.24 -36.33
C MET A 761 36.83 -1.17 -36.68
N GLU A 762 36.03 -1.80 -35.82
CA GLU A 762 35.42 -3.10 -36.11
C GLU A 762 34.51 -3.02 -37.32
N MET A 763 33.69 -1.97 -37.43
CA MET A 763 32.85 -1.74 -38.60
C MET A 763 33.69 -1.57 -39.88
N ALA A 764 34.83 -0.88 -39.80
CA ALA A 764 35.77 -0.79 -40.92
C ALA A 764 36.35 -2.17 -41.28
N ILE A 765 36.76 -2.95 -40.29
CA ILE A 765 37.29 -4.31 -40.45
C ILE A 765 36.24 -5.24 -41.06
N ASP A 766 34.98 -5.15 -40.63
CA ASP A 766 33.87 -5.95 -41.13
C ASP A 766 33.47 -5.57 -42.57
N TRP A 767 33.72 -4.32 -42.94
CA TRP A 767 33.49 -3.83 -44.30
C TRP A 767 34.62 -4.25 -45.25
N PHE A 768 35.88 -4.32 -44.82
CA PHE A 768 36.99 -4.82 -45.64
C PHE A 768 36.94 -6.33 -45.89
#